data_AF-A0AAJ2DQR8-F1
#
_entry.id   AF-A0AAJ2DQR8-F1
#
_cell.length_a   1.000
_cell.length_b   1.000
_cell.length_c   1.000
_cell.angle_alpha   90.00
_cell.angle_beta   90.00
_cell.angle_gamma   90.00
#
_symmetry.space_group_name_H-M   'P 1'
#
loop_
_entity.id
_entity.type
_entity.pdbx_description
1 polymer ?
#
loop_
_entity_poly.entity_id
_entity_poly.type
_entity_poly.pdbx_seq_one_letter_code
_entity_poly.pdbx_strand_id
1 'polypeptide(L)'
;MIELTQTRTLGFHCAALPGADYYGTPFLVPTRLHGTEAIGEIFEYTVTAKTVAGRYYSQEQDANLDLDKLLGKLATVTIEVTGKGTFVPGMPGDTGAGNVGGYTREITGMITATRFIGGEGRSMVYEFTLRPPLHLATLNQESRAFFGKDVIEITREVLRRYPMQVDYRLGVWGFSNRVFPKRDYQRQAWGSDYQFMRRLWEEWGLWFWFEHSDGHCRMVLTDLMSAHKSHGPAHKTLRYHPARGDRLDEECIDTLSVRNVLGTGQVTLRDYDYTNPHLARPVTTPEGTSAQPRDDKHPQPEHYGWGDFAQPLEGGLDGAPNDKRDEARYLSDVRMGALRCQTLRAKGHGHLTGLLPGYRFSLVGYPQQKANTNYLVVSCTLDIQEVDVEAAGAPLARCDADFEVQPTGEYHRLEQKTPKPCIGGPENAIVVGYGDYEHWLDPMNRVLIQFAWDREGAFDGDRCAWVRVAMPWQGYARGMALPLRVGDEVIVEHVNGDPDLPIIVGSAVNHDKVPAWDLPRNQSLSGIRSLSLGDGLKSNHLALDDTKDQLQAQLASDQSSSILSLGFIRRIFGKEGRKEARGEGFELRTDGHGVARAAKGLLVTTEARTGAQAHATDMGETIARLTQARDVHESMAGLAQQHGAQTSPSGQSEVVKSMKATNDALRGTGKGSPHSGGFPEFTEPHLTLASPAGIETTTAGSTHLASDKDLAVTTGRHISLAAARSLFASVLESVAVFAQKAGIALTAAAGKVRIEAQSDSVQVIAKKDAEVVSTDGWINLTAAKGVRINGGGTVLEISPSGLVGFTSGQFLVHAADHGTAGAQSKPVKMPLSNLADAKVAEHFVLVEHGSGFLLPDQPYRVTLDDGTVLEGVSNELGETKLVLSESIQFGTVEILNSDGSGNALSITRVALTRDSDIKTPPPLSMQKRLNTIGSKVVERNNAKPTSENKYANLAKCSPNNWGMRYSTNRDAASGKLGYPVASEYATAIYRCLIDTVKWGDGYFGKDEKNATLALSWPIDPAAARKLTKLIAPVLRTALASSLGDFSLPEAAFPTFSFESFRNSDNNKDIAVADGGFTAARWELCIKPTSWRTSLRGIWPRSVNVGCDSRKYASLQ
;
A
#
# COMPACT_ATOMS: atom_id res chain seq x y z
N MET A 1 28.31 10.99 102.43
CA MET A 1 27.79 10.55 101.13
C MET A 1 26.40 11.16 100.99
N ILE A 2 26.25 12.17 100.15
CA ILE A 2 24.98 12.81 99.84
C ILE A 2 24.90 12.76 98.31
N GLU A 3 24.06 11.89 97.77
CA GLU A 3 23.65 11.95 96.36
C GLU A 3 22.91 13.29 96.16
N LEU A 4 23.54 14.22 95.45
CA LEU A 4 22.93 15.47 94.99
C LEU A 4 22.43 15.29 93.56
N THR A 5 21.58 14.29 93.32
CA THR A 5 20.78 14.22 92.09
C THR A 5 19.41 14.80 92.41
N GLN A 6 19.24 16.09 92.17
CA GLN A 6 17.94 16.76 92.23
C GLN A 6 17.01 16.08 91.20
N THR A 7 15.88 15.52 91.65
CA THR A 7 14.87 14.93 90.76
C THR A 7 14.31 16.03 89.85
N ARG A 8 14.54 15.93 88.53
CA ARG A 8 14.15 16.94 87.53
C ARG A 8 13.04 16.39 86.61
N THR A 9 12.20 17.29 86.09
CA THR A 9 11.14 16.94 85.14
C THR A 9 11.68 16.78 83.72
N LEU A 10 12.71 17.55 83.34
CA LEU A 10 13.34 17.52 82.03
C LEU A 10 14.77 16.93 82.08
N GLY A 11 15.08 16.07 81.10
CA GLY A 11 16.44 15.63 80.77
C GLY A 11 16.78 15.97 79.33
N PHE A 12 18.07 16.18 79.02
CA PHE A 12 18.55 16.43 77.66
C PHE A 12 19.79 15.60 77.36
N HIS A 13 19.72 14.80 76.31
CA HIS A 13 20.77 13.87 75.91
C HIS A 13 21.13 14.07 74.43
N CYS A 14 22.43 14.15 74.13
CA CYS A 14 22.95 14.10 72.77
C CYS A 14 24.34 13.48 72.81
N ALA A 15 24.59 12.49 71.95
CA ALA A 15 25.87 11.76 71.92
C ALA A 15 27.08 12.66 71.56
N ALA A 16 26.85 13.81 70.94
CA ALA A 16 27.90 14.78 70.58
C ALA A 16 28.21 15.80 71.69
N LEU A 17 27.43 15.83 72.78
CA LEU A 17 27.76 16.65 73.94
C LEU A 17 28.91 16.03 74.74
N PRO A 18 29.69 16.84 75.48
CA PRO A 18 30.64 16.32 76.44
C PRO A 18 29.95 15.37 77.42
N GLY A 19 30.58 14.22 77.67
CA GLY A 19 30.06 13.22 78.59
C GLY A 19 29.86 13.77 80.00
N ALA A 20 29.17 13.00 80.85
CA ALA A 20 29.09 13.32 82.26
C ALA A 20 30.49 13.43 82.88
N ASP A 21 30.65 14.28 83.90
CA ASP A 21 31.92 14.36 84.62
C ASP A 21 32.17 13.07 85.43
N TYR A 22 33.32 12.99 86.14
CA TYR A 22 33.65 11.84 86.99
C TYR A 22 32.56 11.53 88.05
N TYR A 23 31.72 12.50 88.39
CA TYR A 23 30.65 12.38 89.38
C TYR A 23 29.27 12.07 88.74
N GLY A 24 29.21 11.84 87.43
CA GLY A 24 27.96 11.54 86.73
C GLY A 24 27.10 12.78 86.42
N THR A 25 27.64 13.99 86.59
CA THR A 25 26.92 15.23 86.32
C THR A 25 26.86 15.51 84.82
N PRO A 26 25.69 15.79 84.20
CA PRO A 26 25.58 16.12 82.77
C PRO A 26 26.12 17.53 82.43
N PHE A 27 26.62 17.74 81.21
CA PHE A 27 27.25 19.01 80.80
C PHE A 27 26.23 20.15 80.75
N LEU A 28 25.05 19.86 80.22
CA LEU A 28 23.92 20.77 80.15
C LEU A 28 22.76 20.18 80.92
N VAL A 29 21.99 21.05 81.57
CA VAL A 29 20.71 20.69 82.18
C VAL A 29 19.61 21.56 81.60
N PRO A 30 18.54 20.96 81.05
CA PRO A 30 17.45 21.74 80.47
C PRO A 30 16.74 22.55 81.56
N THR A 31 16.36 23.79 81.23
CA THR A 31 15.59 24.71 82.07
C THR A 31 14.23 25.01 81.48
N ARG A 32 14.10 24.96 80.15
CA ARG A 32 12.83 25.13 79.46
C ARG A 32 12.78 24.29 78.19
N LEU A 33 11.62 23.71 77.92
CA LEU A 33 11.25 23.10 76.66
C LEU A 33 10.02 23.85 76.14
N HIS A 34 10.10 24.42 74.95
CA HIS A 34 8.96 25.07 74.31
C HIS A 34 8.86 24.65 72.85
N GLY A 35 7.69 24.21 72.40
CA GLY A 35 7.52 23.88 70.99
C GLY A 35 6.16 23.30 70.63
N THR A 36 5.94 23.17 69.33
CA THR A 36 4.67 22.71 68.77
C THR A 36 4.90 21.46 67.92
N GLU A 37 4.01 20.49 68.10
CA GLU A 37 3.88 19.33 67.25
C GLU A 37 2.43 19.23 66.76
N ALA A 38 2.24 18.82 65.50
CA ALA A 38 0.93 18.61 64.91
C ALA A 38 0.94 17.50 63.88
N ILE A 39 -0.21 16.83 63.73
CA ILE A 39 -0.43 15.86 62.67
C ILE A 39 -0.23 16.55 61.31
N GLY A 40 0.64 15.97 60.49
CA GLY A 40 1.04 16.44 59.18
C GLY A 40 2.17 17.46 59.19
N GLU A 41 2.48 18.08 60.31
CA GLU A 41 3.47 19.15 60.36
C GLU A 41 4.82 18.64 60.88
N ILE A 42 5.90 19.29 60.45
CA ILE A 42 7.23 19.07 61.03
C ILE A 42 7.21 19.71 62.42
N PHE A 43 7.43 18.93 63.48
CA PHE A 43 7.51 19.50 64.83
C PHE A 43 8.73 20.38 64.97
N GLU A 44 8.63 21.34 65.89
CA GLU A 44 9.74 22.20 66.29
C GLU A 44 9.73 22.37 67.80
N TYR A 45 10.82 21.98 68.44
CA TYR A 45 11.04 22.16 69.87
C TYR A 45 12.31 22.95 70.13
N THR A 46 12.20 23.99 70.93
CA THR A 46 13.32 24.78 71.44
C THR A 46 13.62 24.33 72.86
N VAL A 47 14.86 23.91 73.09
CA VAL A 47 15.38 23.48 74.38
C VAL A 47 16.36 24.53 74.87
N THR A 48 16.04 25.19 75.97
CA THR A 48 16.98 26.04 76.70
C THR A 48 17.64 25.20 77.78
N ALA A 49 18.97 25.19 77.83
CA ALA A 49 19.74 24.43 78.81
C ALA A 49 20.92 25.25 79.34
N LYS A 50 21.25 25.06 80.62
CA LYS A 50 22.37 25.75 81.27
C LYS A 50 23.45 24.76 81.72
N THR A 51 24.72 25.19 81.73
CA THR A 51 25.79 24.39 82.33
C THR A 51 25.58 24.28 83.83
N VAL A 52 25.97 23.15 84.43
CA VAL A 52 25.91 22.99 85.90
C VAL A 52 26.89 23.97 86.54
N ALA A 53 26.38 24.78 87.48
CA ALA A 53 27.15 25.85 88.10
C ALA A 53 28.46 25.36 88.73
N GLY A 54 29.60 25.85 88.24
CA GLY A 54 30.92 25.50 88.78
C GLY A 54 31.47 24.13 88.38
N ARG A 55 30.92 23.50 87.33
CA ARG A 55 31.40 22.23 86.77
C ARG A 55 32.89 22.29 86.37
N TYR A 56 33.29 23.35 85.66
CA TYR A 56 34.69 23.68 85.45
C TYR A 56 35.03 24.92 86.27
N TYR A 57 36.24 24.96 86.86
CA TYR A 57 36.72 26.15 87.57
C TYR A 57 36.93 27.36 86.62
N SER A 58 36.91 27.13 85.30
CA SER A 58 37.04 28.15 84.25
C SER A 58 35.73 28.35 83.49
N GLN A 59 35.20 29.58 83.55
CA GLN A 59 34.03 30.00 82.76
C GLN A 59 34.29 29.96 81.24
N GLU A 60 35.55 30.05 80.81
CA GLU A 60 35.92 29.97 79.40
C GLU A 60 35.67 28.56 78.84
N GLN A 61 35.90 27.52 79.64
CA GLN A 61 35.62 26.13 79.23
C GLN A 61 34.12 25.84 79.18
N ASP A 62 33.35 26.41 80.11
CA ASP A 62 31.89 26.30 80.12
C ASP A 62 31.22 27.07 78.96
N ALA A 63 31.86 28.12 78.43
CA ALA A 63 31.30 28.97 77.36
C ALA A 63 31.65 28.48 75.94
N ASN A 64 32.71 27.71 75.77
CA ASN A 64 33.25 27.30 74.47
C ASN A 64 32.80 25.89 74.02
N LEU A 65 31.52 25.57 74.20
CA LEU A 65 30.91 24.38 73.57
C LEU A 65 30.97 24.52 72.05
N ASP A 66 31.50 23.52 71.35
CA ASP A 66 31.57 23.48 69.89
C ASP A 66 30.17 23.21 69.30
N LEU A 67 29.44 24.30 69.02
CA LEU A 67 28.06 24.24 68.55
C LEU A 67 27.93 23.64 67.14
N ASP A 68 28.93 23.85 66.27
CA ASP A 68 28.91 23.35 64.90
C ASP A 68 28.91 21.81 64.86
N LYS A 69 29.61 21.16 65.80
CA LYS A 69 29.61 19.69 65.93
C LYS A 69 28.27 19.09 66.35
N LEU A 70 27.37 19.90 66.90
CA LEU A 70 26.03 19.47 67.35
C LEU A 70 25.01 19.54 66.22
N LEU A 71 25.19 20.41 65.23
CA LEU A 71 24.27 20.54 64.09
C LEU A 71 24.15 19.21 63.33
N GLY A 72 22.92 18.82 63.01
CA GLY A 72 22.60 17.57 62.31
C GLY A 72 22.66 16.31 63.18
N LYS A 73 23.03 16.41 64.47
CA LYS A 73 23.00 15.27 65.41
C LYS A 73 21.62 15.10 66.02
N LEU A 74 21.25 13.86 66.33
CA LEU A 74 20.05 13.58 67.10
C LEU A 74 20.27 13.92 68.58
N ALA A 75 19.28 14.53 69.18
CA ALA A 75 19.19 14.79 70.61
C ALA A 75 17.80 14.41 71.12
N THR A 76 17.74 13.96 72.36
CA THR A 76 16.53 13.48 73.03
C THR A 76 16.29 14.29 74.28
N VAL A 77 15.10 14.87 74.39
CA VAL A 77 14.58 15.47 75.62
C VAL A 77 13.69 14.42 76.30
N THR A 78 13.96 14.12 77.56
CA THR A 78 13.09 13.26 78.38
C THR A 78 12.21 14.12 79.27
N ILE A 79 10.93 13.75 79.39
CA ILE A 79 9.93 14.43 80.21
C ILE A 79 9.35 13.41 81.19
N GLU A 80 9.49 13.65 82.49
CA GLU A 80 8.90 12.82 83.54
C GLU A 80 7.42 13.15 83.71
N VAL A 81 6.54 12.19 83.38
CA VAL A 81 5.10 12.33 83.50
C VAL A 81 4.66 11.82 84.86
N THR A 82 4.19 12.72 85.72
CA THR A 82 3.71 12.40 87.07
C THR A 82 2.33 11.75 86.93
N GLY A 83 2.21 10.45 87.23
CA GLY A 83 0.97 9.70 87.10
C GLY A 83 -0.15 10.20 88.02
N LYS A 84 -1.26 9.46 88.11
CA LYS A 84 -2.42 9.88 88.92
C LYS A 84 -2.32 9.42 90.37
N GLY A 85 -2.87 10.25 91.27
CA GLY A 85 -3.09 9.91 92.68
C GLY A 85 -1.86 10.10 93.58
N THR A 86 -2.15 10.16 94.88
CA THR A 86 -1.19 10.48 95.94
C THR A 86 -1.07 9.26 96.85
N PHE A 87 0.15 8.87 97.21
CA PHE A 87 0.35 7.71 98.06
C PHE A 87 -0.24 7.94 99.45
N VAL A 88 -1.18 7.10 99.89
CA VAL A 88 -1.78 7.16 101.23
C VAL A 88 -1.39 5.89 102.02
N PRO A 89 -0.50 5.98 103.02
CA PRO A 89 -0.08 4.82 103.81
C PRO A 89 -1.25 4.17 104.56
N GLY A 90 -1.39 2.84 104.45
CA GLY A 90 -2.31 2.04 105.29
C GLY A 90 -3.63 1.58 104.66
N MET A 91 -3.90 1.90 103.38
CA MET A 91 -5.07 1.35 102.68
C MET A 91 -4.81 -0.07 102.11
N PRO A 92 -5.78 -1.00 102.20
CA PRO A 92 -5.65 -2.35 101.63
C PRO A 92 -5.88 -2.37 100.11
N GLY A 93 -5.02 -3.09 99.37
CA GLY A 93 -5.03 -3.20 97.90
C GLY A 93 -4.23 -2.12 97.17
N ASP A 94 -4.21 -2.12 95.83
CA ASP A 94 -3.64 -1.04 94.99
C ASP A 94 -4.41 0.30 95.10
N THR A 95 -5.50 0.32 95.85
CA THR A 95 -6.27 1.51 96.22
C THR A 95 -5.47 2.37 97.20
N GLY A 96 -4.65 3.27 96.67
CA GLY A 96 -3.77 4.15 97.44
C GLY A 96 -2.35 4.29 96.87
N ALA A 97 -2.03 3.64 95.75
CA ALA A 97 -0.79 3.87 95.02
C ALA A 97 -0.78 5.28 94.41
N GLY A 98 0.25 6.08 94.69
CA GLY A 98 0.50 7.34 93.99
C GLY A 98 1.23 7.10 92.66
N ASN A 99 1.22 8.08 91.76
CA ASN A 99 1.89 8.01 90.45
C ASN A 99 1.42 6.86 89.53
N VAL A 100 0.15 6.43 89.65
CA VAL A 100 -0.39 5.34 88.82
C VAL A 100 -0.35 5.75 87.35
N GLY A 101 0.37 4.96 86.55
CA GLY A 101 0.54 5.21 85.13
C GLY A 101 1.57 6.28 84.76
N GLY A 102 2.44 6.69 85.71
CA GLY A 102 3.60 7.55 85.41
C GLY A 102 4.61 6.86 84.49
N TYR A 103 5.28 7.64 83.65
CA TYR A 103 6.25 7.17 82.66
C TYR A 103 7.18 8.29 82.21
N THR A 104 8.33 7.95 81.63
CA THR A 104 9.20 8.89 80.95
C THR A 104 8.81 8.98 79.48
N ARG A 105 8.49 10.19 79.01
CA ARG A 105 8.24 10.50 77.60
C ARG A 105 9.54 10.98 76.95
N GLU A 106 9.74 10.63 75.69
CA GLU A 106 10.85 11.16 74.88
C GLU A 106 10.36 12.13 73.81
N ILE A 107 11.18 13.13 73.50
CA ILE A 107 11.12 13.94 72.27
C ILE A 107 12.50 13.89 71.66
N THR A 108 12.63 13.09 70.62
CA THR A 108 13.88 12.95 69.86
C THR A 108 13.80 13.76 68.58
N GLY A 109 14.76 14.63 68.33
CA GLY A 109 14.87 15.39 67.09
C GLY A 109 16.32 15.64 66.69
N MET A 110 16.51 16.00 65.42
CA MET A 110 17.79 16.47 64.91
C MET A 110 17.97 17.95 65.30
N ILE A 111 19.15 18.30 65.80
CA ILE A 111 19.51 19.69 66.10
C ILE A 111 19.69 20.44 64.78
N THR A 112 18.81 21.40 64.50
CA THR A 112 18.84 22.22 63.27
C THR A 112 19.38 23.62 63.50
N ALA A 113 19.33 24.11 64.73
CA ALA A 113 19.93 25.36 65.13
C ALA A 113 20.49 25.26 66.55
N THR A 114 21.58 25.97 66.79
CA THR A 114 22.28 26.05 68.07
C THR A 114 22.61 27.50 68.36
N ARG A 115 22.42 27.94 69.60
CA ARG A 115 22.68 29.32 69.99
C ARG A 115 23.28 29.38 71.38
N PHE A 116 24.35 30.15 71.54
CA PHE A 116 24.82 30.59 72.85
C PHE A 116 24.07 31.87 73.22
N ILE A 117 23.35 31.86 74.35
CA ILE A 117 22.55 33.01 74.80
C ILE A 117 23.42 33.96 75.64
N GLY A 118 24.22 33.42 76.55
CA GLY A 118 25.06 34.19 77.46
C GLY A 118 25.27 33.50 78.81
N GLY A 119 25.86 34.23 79.76
CA GLY A 119 26.04 33.76 81.14
C GLY A 119 24.86 34.17 82.04
N GLU A 120 24.41 33.25 82.89
CA GLU A 120 23.43 33.48 83.95
C GLU A 120 24.03 33.01 85.29
N GLY A 121 24.48 33.97 86.11
CA GLY A 121 25.21 33.67 87.34
C GLY A 121 26.53 32.91 87.09
N ARG A 122 26.62 31.66 87.55
CA ARG A 122 27.78 30.76 87.36
C ARG A 122 27.57 29.74 86.23
N SER A 123 26.49 29.85 85.48
CA SER A 123 26.11 28.93 84.41
C SER A 123 26.12 29.63 83.05
N MET A 124 26.39 28.87 82.00
CA MET A 124 26.33 29.31 80.61
C MET A 124 25.08 28.75 79.96
N VAL A 125 24.31 29.60 79.29
CA VAL A 125 22.99 29.26 78.73
C VAL A 125 23.08 29.06 77.23
N TYR A 126 22.55 27.92 76.79
CA TYR A 126 22.47 27.50 75.40
C TYR A 126 21.03 27.21 75.00
N GLU A 127 20.76 27.33 73.71
CA GLU A 127 19.48 27.03 73.09
C GLU A 127 19.68 26.13 71.88
N PHE A 128 18.83 25.11 71.77
CA PHE A 128 18.86 24.11 70.71
C PHE A 128 17.48 24.00 70.08
N THR A 129 17.40 24.10 68.75
CA THR A 129 16.17 23.81 68.01
C THR A 129 16.21 22.39 67.48
N LEU A 130 15.23 21.59 67.87
CA LEU A 130 15.04 20.20 67.47
C LEU A 130 13.90 20.11 66.46
N ARG A 131 14.18 19.50 65.30
CA ARG A 131 13.20 19.14 64.27
C ARG A 131 13.38 17.68 63.85
N PRO A 132 12.37 16.99 63.31
CA PRO A 132 12.56 15.63 62.81
C PRO A 132 13.55 15.62 61.64
N PRO A 133 14.22 14.47 61.35
CA PRO A 133 15.07 14.34 60.17
C PRO A 133 14.38 14.67 58.83
N LEU A 134 13.04 14.60 58.77
CA LEU A 134 12.24 15.05 57.62
C LEU A 134 12.51 16.51 57.23
N HIS A 135 12.95 17.36 58.17
CA HIS A 135 13.30 18.75 57.88
C HIS A 135 14.39 18.90 56.82
N LEU A 136 15.29 17.92 56.67
CA LEU A 136 16.30 17.95 55.60
C LEU A 136 15.65 17.99 54.20
N ALA A 137 14.46 17.41 54.04
CA ALA A 137 13.71 17.43 52.80
C ALA A 137 13.11 18.81 52.45
N THR A 138 13.16 19.78 53.37
CA THR A 138 12.76 21.17 53.09
C THR A 138 13.92 22.02 52.57
N LEU A 139 15.16 21.53 52.68
CA LEU A 139 16.37 22.29 52.39
C LEU A 139 16.88 22.10 50.94
N ASN A 140 16.25 21.20 50.19
CA ASN A 140 16.61 20.92 48.79
C ASN A 140 15.58 21.54 47.82
N GLN A 141 15.93 21.50 46.53
CA GLN A 141 15.03 21.82 45.43
C GLN A 141 15.41 20.92 44.25
N GLU A 142 14.43 20.27 43.63
CA GLU A 142 14.67 19.32 42.54
C GLU A 142 13.62 19.39 41.44
N SER A 143 13.99 18.90 40.26
CA SER A 143 13.01 18.46 39.25
C SER A 143 13.28 17.00 38.86
N ARG A 144 12.27 16.14 39.05
CA ARG A 144 12.36 14.69 38.83
C ARG A 144 11.06 14.14 38.28
N ALA A 145 11.15 13.13 37.44
CA ALA A 145 10.02 12.38 36.92
C ALA A 145 9.94 10.98 37.53
N PHE A 146 8.73 10.56 37.88
CA PHE A 146 8.40 9.23 38.38
C PHE A 146 7.43 8.57 37.41
N PHE A 147 7.72 7.33 37.02
CA PHE A 147 6.98 6.58 36.01
C PHE A 147 6.52 5.24 36.59
N GLY A 148 5.26 4.87 36.33
CA GLY A 148 4.70 3.56 36.72
C GLY A 148 4.75 3.27 38.23
N LYS A 149 4.71 4.32 39.05
CA LYS A 149 4.81 4.24 40.52
C LYS A 149 3.57 4.79 41.20
N ASP A 150 3.18 4.19 42.32
CA ASP A 150 2.14 4.72 43.19
C ASP A 150 2.70 5.76 44.19
N VAL A 151 1.81 6.45 44.92
CA VAL A 151 2.20 7.50 45.88
C VAL A 151 3.11 6.99 47.01
N ILE A 152 2.98 5.74 47.42
CA ILE A 152 3.78 5.13 48.50
C ILE A 152 5.15 4.71 47.98
N GLU A 153 5.22 4.15 46.77
CA GLU A 153 6.47 3.85 46.08
C GLU A 153 7.30 5.13 45.87
N ILE A 154 6.67 6.21 45.40
CA ILE A 154 7.30 7.54 45.30
C ILE A 154 7.75 8.01 46.68
N THR A 155 6.90 7.89 47.70
CA THR A 155 7.24 8.31 49.07
C THR A 155 8.47 7.57 49.61
N ARG A 156 8.55 6.25 49.42
CA ARG A 156 9.72 5.45 49.83
C ARG A 156 10.98 5.88 49.08
N GLU A 157 10.87 6.11 47.78
CA GLU A 157 12.00 6.48 46.95
C GLU A 157 12.58 7.86 47.29
N VAL A 158 11.72 8.82 47.63
CA VAL A 158 12.13 10.15 48.07
C VAL A 158 12.71 10.09 49.49
N LEU A 159 12.00 9.45 50.44
CA LEU A 159 12.37 9.50 51.85
C LEU A 159 13.60 8.65 52.20
N ARG A 160 13.96 7.61 51.42
CA ARG A 160 15.17 6.80 51.66
C ARG A 160 16.48 7.59 51.65
N ARG A 161 16.47 8.81 51.10
CA ARG A 161 17.63 9.71 51.05
C ARG A 161 17.92 10.39 52.40
N TYR A 162 16.99 10.34 53.35
CA TYR A 162 17.08 10.99 54.65
C TYR A 162 17.24 9.95 55.78
N PRO A 163 17.97 10.28 56.87
CA PRO A 163 18.20 9.37 57.99
C PRO A 163 16.98 9.30 58.92
N MET A 164 15.84 8.88 58.38
CA MET A 164 14.56 8.81 59.09
C MET A 164 13.95 7.41 59.01
N GLN A 165 13.36 6.95 60.11
CA GLN A 165 12.52 5.76 60.11
C GLN A 165 11.08 6.14 59.77
N VAL A 166 10.47 5.40 58.85
CA VAL A 166 9.07 5.59 58.45
C VAL A 166 8.28 4.31 58.72
N ASP A 167 7.21 4.43 59.50
CA ASP A 167 6.22 3.38 59.76
C ASP A 167 5.01 3.58 58.85
N TYR A 168 4.79 2.68 57.91
CA TYR A 168 3.66 2.75 56.99
C TYR A 168 2.48 1.96 57.55
N ARG A 169 1.48 2.66 58.10
CA ARG A 169 0.25 2.07 58.65
C ARG A 169 -0.91 2.31 57.69
N LEU A 170 -0.94 1.60 56.58
CA LEU A 170 -1.86 1.85 55.47
C LEU A 170 -3.01 0.83 55.43
N GLY A 171 -4.22 1.27 55.09
CA GLY A 171 -5.37 0.38 54.84
C GLY A 171 -5.96 0.49 53.45
N VAL A 172 -5.73 1.62 52.75
CA VAL A 172 -6.05 1.89 51.35
C VAL A 172 -7.53 1.61 51.03
N TRP A 173 -8.41 2.15 51.87
CA TRP A 173 -9.87 1.96 51.72
C TRP A 173 -10.41 2.84 50.61
N GLY A 174 -10.94 2.23 49.55
CA GLY A 174 -11.47 2.92 48.38
C GLY A 174 -11.09 2.25 47.06
N PHE A 175 -10.06 1.40 47.09
CA PHE A 175 -9.62 0.60 45.94
C PHE A 175 -9.89 -0.88 46.19
N SER A 176 -10.40 -1.57 45.17
CA SER A 176 -10.77 -2.99 45.25
C SER A 176 -9.60 -3.93 45.55
N ASN A 177 -8.39 -3.57 45.10
CA ASN A 177 -7.13 -4.31 45.33
C ASN A 177 -6.37 -3.89 46.60
N ARG A 178 -6.87 -2.89 47.36
CA ARG A 178 -6.18 -2.28 48.52
C ARG A 178 -4.76 -1.76 48.22
N VAL A 179 -4.53 -1.27 47.01
CA VAL A 179 -3.27 -0.64 46.61
C VAL A 179 -3.59 0.72 45.98
N PHE A 180 -2.72 1.71 46.18
CA PHE A 180 -2.86 2.98 45.49
C PHE A 180 -2.57 2.78 43.99
N PRO A 181 -3.31 3.43 43.10
CA PRO A 181 -3.11 3.26 41.67
C PRO A 181 -1.76 3.86 41.26
N LYS A 182 -1.13 3.22 40.28
CA LYS A 182 0.13 3.71 39.70
C LYS A 182 -0.14 4.90 38.80
N ARG A 183 0.83 5.81 38.73
CA ARG A 183 0.80 6.97 37.83
C ARG A 183 1.66 6.72 36.59
N ASP A 184 1.13 7.07 35.43
CA ASP A 184 1.85 7.01 34.16
C ASP A 184 3.08 7.92 34.21
N TYR A 185 2.84 9.12 34.74
CA TYR A 185 3.83 10.17 34.90
C TYR A 185 3.47 11.05 36.09
N GLN A 186 4.43 11.28 36.98
CA GLN A 186 4.31 12.23 38.08
C GLN A 186 5.61 13.02 38.19
N ARG A 187 5.53 14.35 38.14
CA ARG A 187 6.68 15.24 38.19
C ARG A 187 6.78 15.98 39.53
N GLN A 188 7.98 15.95 40.11
CA GLN A 188 8.44 16.99 41.03
C GLN A 188 8.97 18.13 40.16
N ALA A 189 8.32 19.30 40.19
CA ALA A 189 8.68 20.45 39.37
C ALA A 189 9.24 21.58 40.24
N TRP A 190 10.56 21.76 40.20
CA TRP A 190 11.28 22.89 40.82
C TRP A 190 10.94 23.13 42.30
N GLY A 191 10.68 22.07 43.07
CA GLY A 191 10.25 22.16 44.46
C GLY A 191 11.08 21.30 45.39
N SER A 192 11.02 21.58 46.70
CA SER A 192 11.66 20.73 47.71
C SER A 192 10.98 19.35 47.78
N ASP A 193 11.71 18.35 48.27
CA ASP A 193 11.18 17.00 48.46
C ASP A 193 10.01 17.00 49.44
N TYR A 194 10.09 17.83 50.48
CA TYR A 194 9.00 17.99 51.45
C TYR A 194 7.75 18.59 50.82
N GLN A 195 7.85 19.68 50.04
CA GLN A 195 6.68 20.28 49.38
C GLN A 195 6.03 19.30 48.41
N PHE A 196 6.84 18.58 47.60
CA PHE A 196 6.33 17.57 46.68
C PHE A 196 5.59 16.46 47.43
N MET A 197 6.17 15.96 48.52
CA MET A 197 5.56 14.88 49.30
C MET A 197 4.34 15.33 50.08
N ARG A 198 4.39 16.51 50.68
CA ARG A 198 3.25 17.10 51.39
C ARG A 198 2.06 17.26 50.46
N ARG A 199 2.27 17.78 49.24
CA ARG A 199 1.23 17.84 48.20
C ARG A 199 0.65 16.47 47.89
N LEU A 200 1.50 15.47 47.62
CA LEU A 200 1.00 14.12 47.30
C LEU A 200 0.24 13.50 48.47
N TRP A 201 0.70 13.67 49.71
CA TRP A 201 -0.02 13.17 50.87
C TRP A 201 -1.37 13.87 51.06
N GLU A 202 -1.44 15.18 50.84
CA GLU A 202 -2.69 15.95 50.82
C GLU A 202 -3.67 15.49 49.73
N GLU A 203 -3.19 15.25 48.51
CA GLU A 203 -3.98 14.78 47.36
C GLU A 203 -4.53 13.36 47.58
N TRP A 204 -3.69 12.47 48.10
CA TRP A 204 -4.03 11.07 48.33
C TRP A 204 -4.62 10.79 49.72
N GLY A 205 -4.83 11.82 50.53
CA GLY A 205 -5.49 11.68 51.84
C GLY A 205 -4.66 10.96 52.89
N LEU A 206 -3.34 11.00 52.75
CA LEU A 206 -2.36 10.51 53.72
C LEU A 206 -2.04 11.61 54.72
N TRP A 207 -1.76 11.23 55.97
CA TRP A 207 -1.23 12.13 56.99
C TRP A 207 -0.17 11.41 57.82
N PHE A 208 0.60 12.19 58.58
CA PHE A 208 1.65 11.63 59.41
C PHE A 208 1.75 12.30 60.77
N TRP A 209 2.44 11.66 61.70
CA TRP A 209 2.89 12.24 62.97
C TRP A 209 4.19 11.55 63.39
N PHE A 210 4.78 11.95 64.52
CA PHE A 210 6.01 11.35 65.00
C PHE A 210 5.77 10.54 66.28
N GLU A 211 6.37 9.36 66.35
CA GLU A 211 6.46 8.56 67.56
C GLU A 211 7.93 8.55 68.01
N HIS A 212 8.15 8.80 69.29
CA HIS A 212 9.49 8.87 69.90
C HIS A 212 9.68 7.69 70.86
N SER A 213 10.77 6.96 70.67
CA SER A 213 11.18 5.88 71.57
C SER A 213 12.65 5.53 71.36
N ASP A 214 13.31 5.06 72.41
CA ASP A 214 14.69 4.54 72.39
C ASP A 214 15.69 5.53 71.76
N GLY A 215 15.52 6.84 71.97
CA GLY A 215 16.38 7.86 71.38
C GLY A 215 16.23 8.00 69.85
N HIS A 216 15.12 7.52 69.29
CA HIS A 216 14.79 7.63 67.88
C HIS A 216 13.46 8.37 67.66
N CYS A 217 13.33 8.97 66.48
CA CYS A 217 12.11 9.60 65.99
C CYS A 217 11.63 8.85 64.76
N ARG A 218 10.43 8.27 64.83
CA ARG A 218 9.80 7.55 63.72
C ARG A 218 8.62 8.33 63.19
N MET A 219 8.63 8.62 61.90
CA MET A 219 7.47 9.17 61.20
C MET A 219 6.46 8.05 60.96
N VAL A 220 5.23 8.19 61.41
CA VAL A 220 4.14 7.26 61.08
C VAL A 220 3.30 7.87 59.97
N LEU A 221 3.23 7.22 58.80
CA LEU A 221 2.40 7.65 57.67
C LEU A 221 1.18 6.73 57.55
N THR A 222 -0.03 7.29 57.46
CA THR A 222 -1.28 6.53 57.44
C THR A 222 -2.37 7.18 56.58
N ASP A 223 -3.38 6.39 56.24
CA ASP A 223 -4.70 6.81 55.72
C ASP A 223 -5.86 6.39 56.66
N LEU A 224 -5.55 5.88 57.86
CA LEU A 224 -6.47 5.22 58.77
C LEU A 224 -6.61 5.90 60.14
N MET A 225 -7.85 6.13 60.57
CA MET A 225 -8.13 6.55 61.95
C MET A 225 -7.76 5.49 63.00
N SER A 226 -7.77 4.21 62.65
CA SER A 226 -7.42 3.10 63.55
C SER A 226 -5.91 2.99 63.83
N ALA A 227 -5.06 3.65 63.05
CA ALA A 227 -3.60 3.65 63.25
C ALA A 227 -3.15 4.46 64.48
N HIS A 228 -4.02 5.34 64.99
CA HIS A 228 -3.77 6.17 66.16
C HIS A 228 -3.89 5.37 67.46
N LYS A 229 -2.88 5.44 68.32
CA LYS A 229 -2.87 4.74 69.62
C LYS A 229 -3.68 5.51 70.66
N SER A 230 -4.23 4.80 71.65
CA SER A 230 -4.74 5.45 72.86
C SER A 230 -3.57 5.82 73.76
N HIS A 231 -3.70 6.93 74.48
CA HIS A 231 -2.77 7.27 75.54
C HIS A 231 -2.71 6.19 76.64
N GLY A 232 -1.57 6.14 77.34
CA GLY A 232 -1.37 5.29 78.52
C GLY A 232 -2.29 5.67 79.70
N PRO A 233 -2.28 4.89 80.80
CA PRO A 233 -3.24 5.05 81.90
C PRO A 233 -3.38 6.47 82.48
N ALA A 234 -2.29 7.25 82.53
CA ALA A 234 -2.30 8.63 83.01
C ALA A 234 -3.11 9.59 82.10
N HIS A 235 -3.06 9.40 80.78
CA HIS A 235 -3.70 10.32 79.81
C HIS A 235 -4.84 9.69 79.02
N LYS A 236 -5.19 8.42 79.28
CA LYS A 236 -6.27 7.70 78.60
C LYS A 236 -7.62 8.41 78.76
N THR A 237 -7.87 8.93 79.95
CA THR A 237 -9.06 9.71 80.28
C THR A 237 -8.62 11.03 80.92
N LEU A 238 -9.00 12.15 80.30
CA LEU A 238 -8.71 13.50 80.80
C LEU A 238 -9.99 14.17 81.27
N ARG A 239 -9.91 14.74 82.47
CA ARG A 239 -11.02 15.46 83.09
C ARG A 239 -10.96 16.94 82.69
N TYR A 240 -12.11 17.49 82.32
CA TYR A 240 -12.31 18.93 82.30
C TYR A 240 -12.60 19.43 83.72
N HIS A 241 -11.79 20.36 84.21
CA HIS A 241 -11.97 20.99 85.49
C HIS A 241 -11.62 22.49 85.39
N PRO A 242 -12.62 23.39 85.31
CA PRO A 242 -12.36 24.81 85.19
C PRO A 242 -11.66 25.32 86.46
N ALA A 243 -10.54 26.04 86.30
CA ALA A 243 -9.72 26.52 87.41
C ALA A 243 -10.55 27.38 88.40
N ARG A 244 -11.01 26.75 89.49
CA ARG A 244 -11.76 27.39 90.58
C ARG A 244 -11.00 27.46 91.92
N GLY A 245 -9.69 27.16 91.90
CA GLY A 245 -8.83 27.18 93.09
C GLY A 245 -8.76 25.87 93.87
N ASP A 246 -9.40 24.80 93.37
CA ASP A 246 -9.29 23.45 93.93
C ASP A 246 -7.97 22.79 93.47
N ARG A 247 -7.21 22.20 94.39
CA ARG A 247 -6.00 21.44 94.07
C ARG A 247 -6.41 19.99 93.75
N LEU A 248 -6.31 19.60 92.48
CA LEU A 248 -6.53 18.23 92.05
C LEU A 248 -5.19 17.49 91.95
N ASP A 249 -5.16 16.25 92.43
CA ASP A 249 -4.01 15.33 92.33
C ASP A 249 -4.05 14.51 91.03
N GLU A 250 -4.46 15.16 89.91
CA GLU A 250 -4.39 14.63 88.55
C GLU A 250 -4.21 15.77 87.53
N GLU A 251 -3.49 15.51 86.43
CA GLU A 251 -3.41 16.46 85.32
C GLU A 251 -4.79 16.62 84.65
N CYS A 252 -5.23 17.86 84.42
CA CYS A 252 -6.58 18.17 83.92
C CYS A 252 -6.59 19.25 82.83
N ILE A 253 -7.69 19.28 82.08
CA ILE A 253 -7.99 20.33 81.09
C ILE A 253 -8.78 21.42 81.79
N ASP A 254 -8.28 22.65 81.80
CA ASP A 254 -8.95 23.79 82.46
C ASP A 254 -9.86 24.59 81.53
N THR A 255 -9.52 24.65 80.24
CA THR A 255 -10.32 25.33 79.22
C THR A 255 -10.47 24.42 78.01
N LEU A 256 -11.69 24.40 77.47
CA LEU A 256 -12.01 23.70 76.24
C LEU A 256 -13.11 24.45 75.51
N SER A 257 -12.89 24.70 74.22
CA SER A 257 -13.83 25.37 73.33
C SER A 257 -14.08 24.51 72.10
N VAL A 258 -15.31 23.98 71.99
CA VAL A 258 -15.76 23.21 70.83
C VAL A 258 -16.26 24.17 69.76
N ARG A 259 -15.64 24.14 68.58
CA ARG A 259 -15.96 24.99 67.44
C ARG A 259 -16.67 24.19 66.36
N ASN A 260 -17.84 24.68 65.94
CA ASN A 260 -18.55 24.23 64.74
C ASN A 260 -18.55 25.35 63.70
N VAL A 261 -18.25 25.04 62.44
CA VAL A 261 -18.25 26.01 61.34
C VAL A 261 -19.02 25.42 60.16
N LEU A 262 -19.74 26.27 59.40
CA LEU A 262 -20.30 25.86 58.11
C LEU A 262 -19.17 25.43 57.17
N GLY A 263 -19.39 24.37 56.41
CA GLY A 263 -18.42 23.89 55.43
C GLY A 263 -19.10 23.41 54.16
N THR A 264 -18.28 23.03 53.19
CA THR A 264 -18.71 22.39 51.95
C THR A 264 -19.44 21.08 52.27
N GLY A 265 -20.58 20.83 51.60
CA GLY A 265 -21.35 19.61 51.75
C GLY A 265 -21.11 18.58 50.64
N GLN A 266 -20.57 19.03 49.50
CA GLN A 266 -20.29 18.19 48.33
C GLN A 266 -19.00 18.60 47.61
N VAL A 267 -18.25 17.62 47.12
CA VAL A 267 -17.14 17.81 46.19
C VAL A 267 -17.43 17.04 44.91
N THR A 268 -17.28 17.70 43.76
CA THR A 268 -17.32 17.06 42.45
C THR A 268 -16.04 17.37 41.69
N LEU A 269 -15.35 16.31 41.27
CA LEU A 269 -14.12 16.40 40.48
C LEU A 269 -14.38 15.94 39.06
N ARG A 270 -13.81 16.64 38.08
CA ARG A 270 -13.84 16.27 36.67
C ARG A 270 -12.45 16.09 36.10
N ASP A 271 -12.38 15.30 35.04
CA ASP A 271 -11.15 15.08 34.30
C ASP A 271 -11.43 14.78 32.81
N TYR A 272 -10.40 14.73 31.99
CA TYR A 272 -10.45 14.39 30.57
C TYR A 272 -9.47 13.27 30.23
N ASP A 273 -10.03 12.15 29.78
CA ASP A 273 -9.27 11.05 29.22
C ASP A 273 -9.33 11.10 27.69
N TYR A 274 -8.19 11.34 27.06
CA TYR A 274 -8.09 11.36 25.60
C TYR A 274 -8.12 9.97 24.94
N THR A 275 -7.91 8.88 25.70
CA THR A 275 -7.99 7.50 25.19
C THR A 275 -9.42 6.99 25.10
N ASN A 276 -10.33 7.52 25.94
CA ASN A 276 -11.75 7.22 25.90
C ASN A 276 -12.61 8.49 26.02
N PRO A 277 -12.66 9.33 24.97
CA PRO A 277 -13.37 10.60 25.00
C PRO A 277 -14.91 10.45 25.00
N HIS A 278 -15.43 9.23 24.80
CA HIS A 278 -16.86 8.95 24.64
C HIS A 278 -17.36 7.89 25.63
N LEU A 279 -17.24 8.17 26.93
CA LEU A 279 -17.96 7.38 27.93
C LEU A 279 -19.46 7.76 27.93
N ALA A 280 -20.23 6.94 27.20
CA ALA A 280 -21.67 6.67 27.29
C ALA A 280 -22.73 7.70 26.83
N ARG A 281 -22.42 8.97 26.55
CA ARG A 281 -23.34 9.96 25.91
C ARG A 281 -22.54 11.19 25.44
N PRO A 282 -23.05 12.04 24.53
CA PRO A 282 -22.24 13.08 23.88
C PRO A 282 -21.60 14.16 24.79
N VAL A 283 -21.86 14.18 26.10
CA VAL A 283 -21.38 15.23 27.03
C VAL A 283 -21.26 14.72 28.48
N THR A 284 -20.46 13.68 28.74
CA THR A 284 -20.08 13.36 30.14
C THR A 284 -18.60 13.02 30.18
N THR A 285 -17.77 14.05 30.37
CA THR A 285 -16.42 13.91 30.93
C THR A 285 -16.50 13.05 32.19
N PRO A 286 -15.55 12.14 32.44
CA PRO A 286 -15.55 11.36 33.67
C PRO A 286 -15.55 12.31 34.88
N GLU A 287 -16.38 11.97 35.87
CA GLU A 287 -16.56 12.78 37.07
C GLU A 287 -16.74 11.87 38.29
N GLY A 288 -16.32 12.37 39.46
CA GLY A 288 -16.49 11.73 40.76
C GLY A 288 -17.08 12.72 41.75
N THR A 289 -18.12 12.29 42.46
CA THR A 289 -18.83 13.14 43.43
C THR A 289 -18.88 12.46 44.78
N SER A 290 -18.51 13.21 45.82
CA SER A 290 -18.69 12.84 47.22
C SER A 290 -19.58 13.85 47.92
N ALA A 291 -20.72 13.41 48.45
CA ALA A 291 -21.65 14.23 49.21
C ALA A 291 -21.68 13.76 50.67
N GLN A 292 -21.14 14.60 51.57
CA GLN A 292 -21.12 14.35 53.01
C GLN A 292 -21.56 15.59 53.79
N PRO A 293 -22.77 16.13 53.53
CA PRO A 293 -23.25 17.32 54.19
C PRO A 293 -23.44 17.09 55.68
N ARG A 294 -23.25 18.14 56.46
CA ARG A 294 -23.70 18.15 57.85
C ARG A 294 -25.18 18.47 57.95
N ASP A 295 -25.75 18.09 59.08
CA ASP A 295 -27.12 18.45 59.45
C ASP A 295 -27.17 19.92 59.88
N ASP A 296 -27.06 20.80 58.89
CA ASP A 296 -27.19 22.25 59.01
C ASP A 296 -28.19 22.79 57.96
N LYS A 297 -28.50 24.09 58.04
CA LYS A 297 -29.51 24.72 57.15
C LYS A 297 -29.06 24.90 55.71
N HIS A 298 -27.76 24.75 55.42
CA HIS A 298 -27.16 25.01 54.12
C HIS A 298 -26.20 23.87 53.71
N PRO A 299 -26.71 22.65 53.47
CA PRO A 299 -25.88 21.49 53.09
C PRO A 299 -25.40 21.52 51.63
N GLN A 300 -25.87 22.50 50.85
CA GLN A 300 -25.72 22.58 49.38
C GLN A 300 -24.38 23.13 48.85
N PRO A 301 -23.54 23.88 49.58
CA PRO A 301 -22.29 24.39 49.02
C PRO A 301 -21.41 23.27 48.45
N GLU A 302 -21.09 23.42 47.17
CA GLU A 302 -20.29 22.46 46.40
C GLU A 302 -18.92 23.06 46.06
N HIS A 303 -17.88 22.23 46.17
CA HIS A 303 -16.58 22.49 45.57
C HIS A 303 -16.45 21.67 44.29
N TYR A 304 -16.49 22.36 43.15
CA TYR A 304 -16.33 21.76 41.83
C TYR A 304 -14.93 22.08 41.28
N GLY A 305 -14.20 21.07 40.80
CA GLY A 305 -12.83 21.28 40.31
C GLY A 305 -12.26 20.15 39.46
N TRP A 306 -10.99 20.28 39.11
CA TRP A 306 -10.24 19.28 38.36
C TRP A 306 -9.65 18.21 39.30
N GLY A 307 -9.61 16.95 38.84
CA GLY A 307 -9.36 15.77 39.69
C GLY A 307 -8.08 14.97 39.41
N ASP A 308 -7.41 15.13 38.27
CA ASP A 308 -6.19 14.39 37.87
C ASP A 308 -6.22 12.85 38.08
N PHE A 309 -7.38 12.23 37.92
CA PHE A 309 -7.59 10.77 38.02
C PHE A 309 -7.59 10.05 36.66
N ALA A 310 -7.67 10.77 35.54
CA ALA A 310 -7.66 10.18 34.20
C ALA A 310 -6.21 9.88 33.76
N GLN A 311 -5.72 8.71 34.15
CA GLN A 311 -4.42 8.18 33.69
C GLN A 311 -4.66 7.15 32.57
N PRO A 312 -4.20 7.42 31.34
CA PRO A 312 -4.57 6.61 30.18
C PRO A 312 -3.92 5.23 30.11
N LEU A 313 -2.75 4.96 30.70
CA LEU A 313 -2.07 3.65 30.70
C LEU A 313 -1.00 3.52 31.80
N GLU A 314 -1.18 2.64 32.81
CA GLU A 314 -0.23 2.37 33.91
C GLU A 314 1.26 2.25 33.46
N GLY A 315 1.94 3.38 33.29
CA GLY A 315 3.37 3.45 32.97
C GLY A 315 3.84 2.80 31.66
N GLY A 316 2.99 2.52 30.66
CA GLY A 316 3.47 1.98 29.38
C GLY A 316 2.44 1.37 28.43
N LEU A 317 2.90 0.90 27.26
CA LEU A 317 2.06 0.32 26.19
C LEU A 317 1.29 -0.95 26.61
N ASP A 318 1.83 -1.70 27.58
CA ASP A 318 1.26 -2.95 28.09
C ASP A 318 0.55 -2.79 29.45
N GLY A 319 0.47 -1.57 29.99
CA GLY A 319 -0.17 -1.26 31.27
C GLY A 319 -1.69 -1.31 31.18
N ALA A 320 -2.36 -1.82 32.21
CA ALA A 320 -3.82 -1.71 32.30
C ALA A 320 -4.20 -0.26 32.66
N PRO A 321 -5.29 0.30 32.13
CA PRO A 321 -5.76 1.60 32.61
C PRO A 321 -6.29 1.45 34.05
N ASN A 322 -6.03 2.45 34.90
CA ASN A 322 -6.64 2.50 36.22
C ASN A 322 -8.17 2.62 36.12
N ASP A 323 -8.89 2.16 37.15
CA ASP A 323 -10.33 2.39 37.26
C ASP A 323 -10.61 3.85 37.63
N LYS A 324 -10.89 4.65 36.61
CA LYS A 324 -11.18 6.09 36.71
C LYS A 324 -12.36 6.39 37.62
N ARG A 325 -13.34 5.48 37.77
CA ARG A 325 -14.50 5.70 38.65
C ARG A 325 -14.11 5.55 40.11
N ASP A 326 -13.35 4.50 40.42
CA ASP A 326 -12.84 4.27 41.78
C ASP A 326 -11.90 5.40 42.20
N GLU A 327 -11.01 5.84 41.32
CA GLU A 327 -10.13 6.98 41.58
C GLU A 327 -10.89 8.29 41.76
N ALA A 328 -11.80 8.63 40.84
CA ALA A 328 -12.57 9.88 40.93
C ALA A 328 -13.40 9.93 42.21
N ARG A 329 -13.98 8.79 42.61
CA ARG A 329 -14.68 8.65 43.90
C ARG A 329 -13.71 8.82 45.07
N TYR A 330 -12.57 8.16 45.05
CA TYR A 330 -11.59 8.22 46.12
C TYR A 330 -11.06 9.65 46.35
N LEU A 331 -10.64 10.34 45.28
CA LEU A 331 -10.09 11.69 45.39
C LEU A 331 -11.16 12.71 45.80
N SER A 332 -12.41 12.55 45.34
CA SER A 332 -13.52 13.38 45.81
C SER A 332 -13.85 13.13 47.28
N ASP A 333 -13.79 11.87 47.76
CA ASP A 333 -13.94 11.51 49.18
C ASP A 333 -12.80 12.08 50.03
N VAL A 334 -11.55 12.05 49.55
CA VAL A 334 -10.39 12.65 50.23
C VAL A 334 -10.57 14.16 50.37
N ARG A 335 -10.89 14.87 49.29
CA ARG A 335 -11.07 16.33 49.31
C ARG A 335 -12.28 16.73 50.15
N MET A 336 -13.39 15.98 50.06
CA MET A 336 -14.57 16.19 50.92
C MET A 336 -14.23 15.96 52.39
N GLY A 337 -13.48 14.91 52.69
CA GLY A 337 -12.99 14.60 54.04
C GLY A 337 -12.10 15.72 54.62
N ALA A 338 -11.15 16.24 53.82
CA ALA A 338 -10.27 17.34 54.21
C ALA A 338 -11.03 18.63 54.55
N LEU A 339 -12.03 19.00 53.74
CA LEU A 339 -12.87 20.17 54.00
C LEU A 339 -13.76 19.95 55.23
N ARG A 340 -14.34 18.75 55.36
CA ARG A 340 -15.20 18.39 56.50
C ARG A 340 -14.45 18.39 57.82
N CYS A 341 -13.19 17.94 57.84
CA CYS A 341 -12.33 17.96 59.03
C CYS A 341 -12.34 19.34 59.71
N GLN A 342 -12.28 20.42 58.96
CA GLN A 342 -12.17 21.78 59.50
C GLN A 342 -13.46 22.30 60.17
N THR A 343 -14.58 21.61 59.97
CA THR A 343 -15.89 22.06 60.46
C THR A 343 -16.17 21.68 61.92
N LEU A 344 -15.44 20.72 62.50
CA LEU A 344 -15.51 20.37 63.93
C LEU A 344 -14.13 20.13 64.52
N ARG A 345 -13.74 21.04 65.40
CA ARG A 345 -12.51 21.01 66.19
C ARG A 345 -12.82 21.47 67.60
N ALA A 346 -11.99 21.08 68.56
CA ALA A 346 -11.99 21.73 69.85
C ALA A 346 -10.57 22.20 70.18
N LYS A 347 -10.46 23.40 70.75
CA LYS A 347 -9.20 23.92 71.28
C LYS A 347 -9.26 23.89 72.79
N GLY A 348 -8.18 23.50 73.44
CA GLY A 348 -8.12 23.47 74.89
C GLY A 348 -6.75 23.83 75.43
N HIS A 349 -6.74 24.11 76.72
CA HIS A 349 -5.55 24.37 77.53
C HIS A 349 -5.61 23.50 78.79
N GLY A 350 -4.44 23.12 79.28
CA GLY A 350 -4.30 22.45 80.56
C GLY A 350 -2.85 22.27 80.97
N HIS A 351 -2.65 21.83 82.20
CA HIS A 351 -1.33 21.52 82.74
C HIS A 351 -0.99 20.05 82.48
N LEU A 352 -0.72 19.72 81.20
CA LEU A 352 -0.58 18.35 80.72
C LEU A 352 0.84 18.08 80.20
N THR A 353 1.62 17.22 80.87
CA THR A 353 2.98 16.87 80.41
C THR A 353 2.99 15.76 79.35
N GLY A 354 1.99 14.88 79.39
CA GLY A 354 1.93 13.65 78.58
C GLY A 354 1.06 13.70 77.32
N LEU A 355 0.47 14.84 76.96
CA LEU A 355 -0.39 14.94 75.78
C LEU A 355 0.44 14.93 74.48
N LEU A 356 0.07 14.05 73.54
CA LEU A 356 0.83 13.75 72.32
C LEU A 356 -0.05 13.86 71.07
N PRO A 357 0.33 14.63 70.05
CA PRO A 357 -0.30 14.57 68.74
C PRO A 357 -0.28 13.15 68.16
N GLY A 358 -1.35 12.77 67.45
CA GLY A 358 -1.50 11.42 66.90
C GLY A 358 -2.02 10.37 67.89
N TYR A 359 -2.24 10.74 69.16
CA TYR A 359 -2.83 9.85 70.18
C TYR A 359 -4.28 10.23 70.52
N ARG A 360 -4.99 9.27 71.12
CA ARG A 360 -6.40 9.40 71.49
C ARG A 360 -6.61 9.39 73.00
N PHE A 361 -7.52 10.23 73.49
CA PHE A 361 -8.00 10.23 74.88
C PHE A 361 -9.52 10.37 74.95
N SER A 362 -10.12 9.99 76.08
CA SER A 362 -11.54 10.20 76.40
C SER A 362 -11.70 11.45 77.28
N LEU A 363 -12.53 12.41 76.85
CA LEU A 363 -12.87 13.58 77.67
C LEU A 363 -14.03 13.25 78.62
N VAL A 364 -13.91 13.65 79.88
CA VAL A 364 -14.98 13.56 80.89
C VAL A 364 -15.15 14.86 81.66
N GLY A 365 -16.37 15.11 82.16
CA GLY A 365 -16.65 16.25 83.05
C GLY A 365 -16.88 17.59 82.36
N TYR A 366 -16.96 17.65 81.02
CA TYR A 366 -17.28 18.89 80.31
C TYR A 366 -18.81 19.18 80.33
N PRO A 367 -19.26 20.44 80.49
CA PRO A 367 -20.69 20.77 80.61
C PRO A 367 -21.55 20.35 79.40
N GLN A 368 -21.02 20.44 78.18
CA GLN A 368 -21.73 20.00 76.99
C GLN A 368 -21.60 18.48 76.84
N GLN A 369 -22.67 17.73 77.11
CA GLN A 369 -22.62 16.26 77.14
C GLN A 369 -22.07 15.63 75.86
N LYS A 370 -22.42 16.17 74.68
CA LYS A 370 -21.94 15.69 73.36
C LYS A 370 -20.42 15.81 73.20
N ALA A 371 -19.77 16.73 73.93
CA ALA A 371 -18.33 16.89 73.88
C ALA A 371 -17.59 15.85 74.72
N ASN A 372 -18.23 15.17 75.69
CA ASN A 372 -17.59 14.10 76.46
C ASN A 372 -17.48 12.82 75.61
N THR A 373 -16.51 12.80 74.70
CA THR A 373 -16.26 11.72 73.73
C THR A 373 -14.77 11.44 73.60
N ASN A 374 -14.41 10.53 72.70
CA ASN A 374 -13.03 10.26 72.33
C ASN A 374 -12.53 11.33 71.35
N TYR A 375 -11.34 11.85 71.64
CA TYR A 375 -10.66 12.85 70.83
C TYR A 375 -9.32 12.31 70.33
N LEU A 376 -8.99 12.65 69.09
CA LEU A 376 -7.65 12.59 68.51
C LEU A 376 -6.97 13.95 68.74
N VAL A 377 -5.76 13.94 69.28
CA VAL A 377 -4.93 15.14 69.41
C VAL A 377 -4.35 15.48 68.04
N VAL A 378 -4.77 16.61 67.48
CA VAL A 378 -4.33 17.10 66.17
C VAL A 378 -3.05 17.93 66.31
N SER A 379 -2.98 18.80 67.32
CA SER A 379 -1.78 19.56 67.63
C SER A 379 -1.64 19.80 69.13
N CYS A 380 -0.41 19.97 69.60
CA CYS A 380 -0.08 20.28 70.97
C CYS A 380 1.14 21.21 70.98
N THR A 381 1.00 22.38 71.60
CA THR A 381 2.09 23.28 71.95
C THR A 381 2.37 23.10 73.42
N LEU A 382 3.61 22.72 73.73
CA LEU A 382 4.06 22.39 75.06
C LEU A 382 5.05 23.46 75.53
N ASP A 383 4.88 23.97 76.74
CA ASP A 383 5.82 24.84 77.42
C ASP A 383 6.07 24.31 78.84
N ILE A 384 7.23 23.70 79.04
CA ILE A 384 7.69 23.18 80.34
C ILE A 384 8.84 24.03 80.81
N GLN A 385 8.72 24.61 81.99
CA GLN A 385 9.78 25.38 82.64
C GLN A 385 10.08 24.79 84.02
N GLU A 386 11.33 24.40 84.24
CA GLU A 386 11.82 23.96 85.56
C GLU A 386 11.76 25.12 86.56
N VAL A 387 11.33 24.85 87.78
CA VAL A 387 11.28 25.85 88.86
C VAL A 387 12.34 25.49 89.90
N ASP A 388 13.37 26.33 90.03
CA ASP A 388 14.41 26.15 91.06
C ASP A 388 13.77 26.44 92.45
N VAL A 389 13.43 25.42 93.24
CA VAL A 389 12.90 25.60 94.61
C VAL A 389 13.59 24.68 95.64
N GLU A 390 14.11 25.29 96.71
CA GLU A 390 14.72 24.65 97.88
C GLU A 390 13.69 24.13 98.93
N ALA A 391 12.38 24.19 98.64
CA ALA A 391 11.30 23.86 99.58
C ALA A 391 10.62 22.53 99.25
N ALA A 392 10.53 21.64 100.25
CA ALA A 392 9.86 20.35 100.13
C ALA A 392 8.35 20.51 99.82
N GLY A 393 7.91 20.03 98.66
CA GLY A 393 6.49 19.93 98.29
C GLY A 393 5.97 20.93 97.24
N ALA A 394 6.82 21.78 96.66
CA ALA A 394 6.48 22.62 95.50
C ALA A 394 6.56 21.82 94.18
N PRO A 395 5.76 22.15 93.14
CA PRO A 395 5.90 21.51 91.83
C PRO A 395 7.29 21.76 91.25
N LEU A 396 7.93 20.69 90.78
CA LEU A 396 9.30 20.69 90.25
C LEU A 396 9.40 21.47 88.92
N ALA A 397 8.31 21.52 88.15
CA ALA A 397 8.21 22.28 86.91
C ALA A 397 6.80 22.86 86.72
N ARG A 398 6.71 23.97 85.98
CA ARG A 398 5.47 24.49 85.40
C ARG A 398 5.29 23.87 84.01
N CYS A 399 4.10 23.36 83.72
CA CYS A 399 3.75 22.81 82.41
C CYS A 399 2.47 23.44 81.91
N ASP A 400 2.50 23.99 80.71
CA ASP A 400 1.35 24.50 79.98
C ASP A 400 1.25 23.78 78.63
N ALA A 401 0.06 23.31 78.29
CA ALA A 401 -0.21 22.61 77.04
C ALA A 401 -1.45 23.21 76.34
N ASP A 402 -1.22 23.88 75.22
CA ASP A 402 -2.27 24.36 74.32
C ASP A 402 -2.45 23.36 73.18
N PHE A 403 -3.67 22.85 73.00
CA PHE A 403 -3.91 21.77 72.05
C PHE A 403 -5.16 21.97 71.21
N GLU A 404 -5.15 21.35 70.03
CA GLU A 404 -6.30 21.20 69.17
C GLU A 404 -6.64 19.72 68.99
N VAL A 405 -7.91 19.39 69.12
CA VAL A 405 -8.40 18.01 69.06
C VAL A 405 -9.58 17.87 68.10
N GLN A 406 -9.70 16.67 67.54
CA GLN A 406 -10.78 16.26 66.66
C GLN A 406 -11.53 15.06 67.28
N PRO A 407 -12.87 15.05 67.33
CA PRO A 407 -13.60 13.85 67.74
C PRO A 407 -13.26 12.64 66.85
N THR A 408 -13.02 11.47 67.44
CA THR A 408 -12.60 10.28 66.67
C THR A 408 -13.68 9.71 65.74
N GLY A 409 -14.92 10.19 65.85
CA GLY A 409 -16.01 9.85 64.94
C GLY A 409 -15.96 10.60 63.60
N GLU A 410 -15.12 11.63 63.48
CA GLU A 410 -14.83 12.30 62.20
C GLU A 410 -13.61 11.65 61.53
N TYR A 411 -13.63 11.53 60.21
CA TYR A 411 -12.44 11.17 59.43
C TYR A 411 -11.37 12.24 59.59
N HIS A 412 -10.09 11.86 59.56
CA HIS A 412 -8.99 12.82 59.46
C HIS A 412 -8.39 12.77 58.05
N ARG A 413 -8.09 13.94 57.50
CA ARG A 413 -7.38 14.16 56.24
C ARG A 413 -6.59 15.47 56.38
N LEU A 414 -5.41 15.53 55.76
CA LEU A 414 -4.68 16.80 55.68
C LEU A 414 -5.47 17.81 54.87
N GLU A 415 -5.39 19.06 55.28
CA GLU A 415 -5.91 20.17 54.48
C GLU A 415 -5.03 20.34 53.24
N GLN A 416 -5.64 20.46 52.07
CA GLN A 416 -4.92 20.62 50.80
C GLN A 416 -4.43 22.07 50.64
N LYS A 417 -3.35 22.42 51.34
CA LYS A 417 -2.75 23.77 51.35
C LYS A 417 -1.60 23.91 50.38
N THR A 418 -0.94 22.82 50.03
CA THR A 418 0.27 22.84 49.23
C THR A 418 -0.12 22.93 47.76
N PRO A 419 0.12 24.06 47.08
CA PRO A 419 -0.32 24.23 45.70
C PRO A 419 0.44 23.27 44.77
N LYS A 420 -0.26 22.76 43.75
CA LYS A 420 0.40 22.06 42.64
C LYS A 420 1.27 23.08 41.88
N PRO A 421 2.55 22.77 41.60
CA PRO A 421 3.39 23.67 40.81
C PRO A 421 2.79 23.86 39.41
N CYS A 422 2.94 25.06 38.86
CA CYS A 422 2.43 25.42 37.54
C CYS A 422 3.59 25.86 36.65
N ILE A 423 3.72 25.23 35.48
CA ILE A 423 4.75 25.57 34.49
C ILE A 423 4.25 26.75 33.65
N GLY A 424 4.95 27.89 33.76
CA GLY A 424 4.53 29.14 33.13
C GLY A 424 4.77 29.26 31.62
N GLY A 425 5.41 28.27 30.99
CA GLY A 425 5.74 28.29 29.57
C GLY A 425 6.20 26.94 29.03
N PRO A 426 6.51 26.85 27.72
CA PRO A 426 6.98 25.61 27.14
C PRO A 426 8.39 25.23 27.62
N GLU A 427 8.68 23.94 27.63
CA GLU A 427 9.99 23.37 27.93
C GLU A 427 10.52 22.58 26.73
N ASN A 428 11.85 22.44 26.63
CA ASN A 428 12.47 21.65 25.57
C ASN A 428 12.67 20.20 26.03
N ALA A 429 12.43 19.27 25.12
CA ALA A 429 12.70 17.86 25.30
C ALA A 429 13.25 17.24 24.00
N ILE A 430 13.83 16.05 24.11
CA ILE A 430 14.31 15.27 22.98
C ILE A 430 13.43 14.03 22.85
N VAL A 431 13.02 13.70 21.63
CA VAL A 431 12.34 12.44 21.32
C VAL A 431 13.32 11.29 21.45
N VAL A 432 12.95 10.27 22.23
CA VAL A 432 13.80 9.11 22.51
C VAL A 432 13.08 7.82 22.13
N GLY A 433 13.80 6.71 22.08
CA GLY A 433 13.26 5.39 21.76
C GLY A 433 14.18 4.29 22.25
N TYR A 434 13.66 3.07 22.38
CA TYR A 434 14.46 1.93 22.83
C TYR A 434 15.33 1.41 21.68
N GLY A 435 16.66 1.42 21.83
CA GLY A 435 17.59 0.97 20.80
C GLY A 435 17.65 1.91 19.59
N ASP A 436 18.19 1.43 18.46
CA ASP A 436 18.55 2.28 17.32
C ASP A 436 17.41 2.48 16.29
N TYR A 437 16.16 2.53 16.74
CA TYR A 437 15.03 2.77 15.83
C TYR A 437 14.87 4.26 15.52
N GLU A 438 14.66 4.60 14.25
CA GLU A 438 14.38 6.00 13.86
C GLU A 438 13.04 6.53 14.38
N HIS A 439 12.06 5.66 14.60
CA HIS A 439 10.76 6.02 15.14
C HIS A 439 10.42 5.09 16.29
N TRP A 440 9.95 5.68 17.39
CA TRP A 440 9.41 4.95 18.52
C TRP A 440 8.10 5.60 18.97
N LEU A 441 7.00 5.14 18.39
CA LEU A 441 5.68 5.73 18.57
C LEU A 441 4.61 4.66 18.82
N ASP A 442 3.50 5.07 19.41
CA ASP A 442 2.36 4.21 19.68
C ASP A 442 1.21 4.39 18.67
N PRO A 443 0.12 3.60 18.75
CA PRO A 443 -1.04 3.73 17.85
C PRO A 443 -1.74 5.10 17.88
N MET A 444 -1.47 5.95 18.88
CA MET A 444 -2.03 7.29 19.03
C MET A 444 -1.06 8.39 18.59
N ASN A 445 0.10 8.02 18.00
CA ASN A 445 1.17 8.94 17.66
C ASN A 445 1.68 9.73 18.88
N ARG A 446 1.73 9.08 20.04
CA ARG A 446 2.56 9.50 21.17
C ARG A 446 3.98 9.05 20.93
N VAL A 447 4.93 9.82 21.44
CA VAL A 447 6.36 9.50 21.41
C VAL A 447 6.92 9.51 22.83
N LEU A 448 8.03 8.81 23.05
CA LEU A 448 8.79 8.96 24.29
C LEU A 448 9.62 10.24 24.22
N ILE A 449 9.64 10.99 25.31
CA ILE A 449 10.53 12.15 25.44
C ILE A 449 11.34 12.09 26.74
N GLN A 450 12.51 12.72 26.69
CA GLN A 450 13.28 13.09 27.87
C GLN A 450 13.48 14.61 27.88
N PHE A 451 13.16 15.24 29.00
CA PHE A 451 13.33 16.67 29.19
C PHE A 451 14.80 17.03 29.45
N ALA A 452 15.22 18.23 29.05
CA ALA A 452 16.59 18.71 29.28
C ALA A 452 16.96 18.86 30.77
N TRP A 453 15.98 19.08 31.65
CA TRP A 453 16.19 19.14 33.10
C TRP A 453 16.27 17.77 33.76
N ASP A 454 15.88 16.69 33.06
CA ASP A 454 15.88 15.34 33.62
C ASP A 454 17.30 14.76 33.62
N ARG A 455 17.92 14.82 34.80
CA ARG A 455 19.26 14.31 35.06
C ARG A 455 19.31 12.82 35.44
N GLU A 456 18.16 12.17 35.65
CA GLU A 456 18.10 10.75 36.02
C GLU A 456 17.90 9.83 34.80
N GLY A 457 17.50 10.37 33.64
CA GLY A 457 17.36 9.64 32.37
C GLY A 457 18.66 9.54 31.55
N ALA A 458 18.76 8.51 30.71
CA ALA A 458 19.95 8.20 29.90
C ALA A 458 19.76 8.41 28.38
N PHE A 459 18.64 8.98 27.95
CA PHE A 459 18.22 9.18 26.55
C PHE A 459 18.06 7.88 25.73
N ASP A 460 17.85 6.75 26.40
CA ASP A 460 17.74 5.40 25.81
C ASP A 460 16.29 4.90 25.75
N GLY A 461 15.32 5.76 26.07
CA GLY A 461 13.91 5.43 26.18
C GLY A 461 13.51 4.80 27.52
N ASP A 462 14.47 4.41 28.36
CA ASP A 462 14.19 3.98 29.73
C ASP A 462 13.84 5.19 30.60
N ARG A 463 12.89 5.02 31.53
CA ARG A 463 12.37 6.10 32.41
C ARG A 463 11.96 7.37 31.65
N CYS A 464 11.13 7.24 30.62
CA CYS A 464 10.68 8.36 29.78
C CYS A 464 9.15 8.49 29.72
N ALA A 465 8.65 9.69 29.42
CA ALA A 465 7.21 9.97 29.36
C ALA A 465 6.64 9.69 27.95
N TRP A 466 5.50 9.00 27.88
CA TRP A 466 4.71 8.94 26.65
C TRP A 466 3.90 10.23 26.49
N VAL A 467 4.20 11.01 25.47
CA VAL A 467 3.62 12.34 25.28
C VAL A 467 2.95 12.46 23.90
N ARG A 468 1.74 13.03 23.89
CA ARG A 468 0.99 13.29 22.66
C ARG A 468 1.63 14.39 21.84
N VAL A 469 1.58 14.24 20.51
CA VAL A 469 2.00 15.27 19.56
C VAL A 469 0.78 15.99 19.02
N ALA A 470 0.70 17.30 19.24
CA ALA A 470 -0.31 18.15 18.62
C ALA A 470 -0.02 18.28 17.12
N MET A 471 -0.94 17.81 16.28
CA MET A 471 -0.84 17.92 14.83
C MET A 471 -1.49 19.20 14.31
N PRO A 472 -1.00 19.80 13.21
CA PRO A 472 -1.63 20.98 12.60
C PRO A 472 -3.10 20.75 12.21
N TRP A 473 -3.46 19.50 11.88
CA TRP A 473 -4.84 19.10 11.61
C TRP A 473 -5.07 17.63 11.95
N GLN A 474 -6.05 17.35 12.82
CA GLN A 474 -6.51 15.99 13.13
C GLN A 474 -8.03 15.94 13.31
N GLY A 475 -8.66 14.92 12.75
CA GLY A 475 -10.08 14.58 12.92
C GLY A 475 -10.31 13.08 12.84
N TYR A 476 -11.57 12.64 12.89
CA TYR A 476 -11.90 11.21 12.76
C TYR A 476 -11.51 10.67 11.39
N ALA A 477 -10.47 9.83 11.35
CA ALA A 477 -9.87 9.24 10.13
C ALA A 477 -9.48 10.27 9.03
N ARG A 478 -9.12 11.50 9.43
CA ARG A 478 -8.66 12.57 8.53
C ARG A 478 -7.67 13.48 9.25
N GLY A 479 -6.69 14.05 8.55
CA GLY A 479 -5.70 14.95 9.15
C GLY A 479 -4.33 14.81 8.51
N MET A 480 -3.33 15.37 9.18
CA MET A 480 -1.91 15.24 8.84
C MET A 480 -1.24 14.24 9.78
N ALA A 481 -0.48 13.30 9.21
CA ALA A 481 0.36 12.39 9.98
C ALA A 481 1.82 12.78 9.76
N LEU A 482 2.43 13.40 10.77
CA LEU A 482 3.83 13.80 10.78
C LEU A 482 4.56 13.19 11.99
N PRO A 483 4.86 11.87 11.96
CA PRO A 483 5.59 11.23 13.04
C PRO A 483 6.95 11.89 13.29
N LEU A 484 7.26 12.13 14.56
CA LEU A 484 8.58 12.60 14.97
C LEU A 484 9.57 11.44 15.04
N ARG A 485 10.85 11.74 14.84
CA ARG A 485 11.95 10.76 14.90
C ARG A 485 12.71 10.85 16.21
N VAL A 486 13.34 9.75 16.59
CA VAL A 486 14.29 9.72 17.69
C VAL A 486 15.42 10.73 17.42
N GLY A 487 15.73 11.53 18.44
CA GLY A 487 16.68 12.63 18.41
C GLY A 487 16.11 13.98 17.99
N ASP A 488 14.84 14.08 17.56
CA ASP A 488 14.22 15.38 17.27
C ASP A 488 14.03 16.20 18.56
N GLU A 489 14.37 17.49 18.51
CA GLU A 489 14.10 18.43 19.60
C GLU A 489 12.68 18.96 19.49
N VAL A 490 11.93 18.86 20.58
CA VAL A 490 10.52 19.21 20.68
C VAL A 490 10.25 20.26 21.74
N ILE A 491 9.22 21.06 21.48
CA ILE A 491 8.67 22.05 22.39
C ILE A 491 7.46 21.40 23.08
N VAL A 492 7.49 21.36 24.41
CA VAL A 492 6.49 20.70 25.25
C VAL A 492 5.77 21.74 26.09
N GLU A 493 4.45 21.86 25.89
CA GLU A 493 3.56 22.60 26.79
C GLU A 493 2.93 21.67 27.82
N HIS A 494 2.31 22.28 28.83
CA HIS A 494 1.67 21.60 29.94
C HIS A 494 0.21 22.05 30.00
N VAL A 495 -0.75 21.13 29.88
CA VAL A 495 -2.18 21.47 29.87
C VAL A 495 -2.55 22.13 31.21
N ASN A 496 -3.13 23.33 31.18
CA ASN A 496 -3.38 24.18 32.37
C ASN A 496 -2.12 24.53 33.19
N GLY A 497 -0.92 24.38 32.61
CA GLY A 497 0.35 24.52 33.31
C GLY A 497 0.68 23.33 34.22
N ASP A 498 -0.09 22.25 34.17
CA ASP A 498 0.11 21.08 35.03
C ASP A 498 1.36 20.28 34.61
N PRO A 499 2.38 20.17 35.48
CA PRO A 499 3.62 19.47 35.16
C PRO A 499 3.43 17.98 34.89
N ASP A 500 2.29 17.38 35.26
CA ASP A 500 1.96 15.98 35.00
C ASP A 500 1.24 15.77 33.65
N LEU A 501 0.84 16.85 32.96
CA LEU A 501 0.07 16.79 31.70
C LEU A 501 0.82 17.40 30.50
N PRO A 502 1.99 16.85 30.10
CA PRO A 502 2.75 17.35 28.96
C PRO A 502 2.06 17.06 27.62
N ILE A 503 2.26 17.96 26.66
CA ILE A 503 1.86 17.81 25.25
C ILE A 503 2.91 18.48 24.35
N ILE A 504 3.35 17.78 23.32
CA ILE A 504 4.28 18.34 22.32
C ILE A 504 3.48 19.24 21.39
N VAL A 505 3.90 20.49 21.25
CA VAL A 505 3.22 21.50 20.40
C VAL A 505 4.00 21.85 19.13
N GLY A 506 5.23 21.40 19.00
CA GLY A 506 6.05 21.58 17.80
C GLY A 506 7.46 21.02 17.95
N SER A 507 8.24 21.11 16.87
CA SER A 507 9.68 20.81 16.88
C SER A 507 10.48 22.06 16.53
N ALA A 508 11.62 22.25 17.18
CA ALA A 508 12.50 23.40 16.94
C ALA A 508 13.66 23.03 16.03
N VAL A 509 14.13 24.00 15.24
CA VAL A 509 15.41 23.91 14.54
C VAL A 509 16.53 24.14 15.54
N ASN A 510 17.58 23.32 15.48
CA ASN A 510 18.80 23.51 16.27
C ASN A 510 20.06 23.29 15.41
N HIS A 511 21.23 23.28 16.04
CA HIS A 511 22.51 23.12 15.35
C HIS A 511 22.61 21.80 14.55
N ASP A 512 22.07 20.71 15.09
CA ASP A 512 22.16 19.37 14.51
C ASP A 512 20.92 19.05 13.65
N LYS A 513 19.75 19.50 14.10
CA LYS A 513 18.44 19.44 13.44
C LYS A 513 18.19 20.73 12.67
N VAL A 514 18.97 20.88 11.61
CA VAL A 514 18.96 22.02 10.68
C VAL A 514 17.67 22.13 9.86
N PRO A 515 17.35 23.31 9.27
CA PRO A 515 16.18 23.48 8.42
C PRO A 515 16.14 22.52 7.22
N ALA A 516 14.93 22.34 6.67
CA ALA A 516 14.67 21.47 5.51
C ALA A 516 15.56 21.76 4.29
N TRP A 517 15.91 23.03 4.08
CA TRP A 517 16.83 23.50 3.04
C TRP A 517 17.94 24.35 3.65
N ASP A 518 19.07 24.47 2.94
CA ASP A 518 20.18 25.31 3.39
C ASP A 518 19.80 26.80 3.40
N LEU A 519 19.59 27.36 4.59
CA LEU A 519 19.30 28.77 4.81
C LEU A 519 20.60 29.55 5.14
N PRO A 520 20.72 30.85 4.78
CA PRO A 520 19.69 31.71 4.17
C PRO A 520 19.65 31.66 2.63
N ARG A 521 20.52 30.87 1.98
CA ARG A 521 20.59 30.78 0.50
C ARG A 521 19.23 30.49 -0.14
N ASN A 522 18.41 29.66 0.51
CA ASN A 522 17.10 29.24 0.05
C ASN A 522 15.94 29.96 0.74
N GLN A 523 16.13 31.21 1.18
CA GLN A 523 15.09 31.98 1.90
C GLN A 523 13.77 32.18 1.14
N SER A 524 13.78 32.02 -0.19
CA SER A 524 12.58 32.09 -1.03
C SER A 524 11.81 30.77 -1.10
N LEU A 525 12.34 29.67 -0.55
CA LEU A 525 11.69 28.37 -0.55
C LEU A 525 10.79 28.21 0.67
N SER A 526 9.57 27.74 0.43
CA SER A 526 8.62 27.28 1.45
C SER A 526 8.04 25.91 1.07
N GLY A 527 7.67 25.09 2.06
CA GLY A 527 7.03 23.79 1.80
C GLY A 527 7.40 22.69 2.77
N ILE A 528 7.23 21.43 2.35
CA ILE A 528 7.43 20.23 3.17
C ILE A 528 8.48 19.35 2.50
N ARG A 529 9.48 18.93 3.26
CA ARG A 529 10.49 17.97 2.84
C ARG A 529 10.56 16.83 3.86
N SER A 530 10.41 15.60 3.38
CA SER A 530 10.63 14.38 4.18
C SER A 530 11.96 13.73 3.81
N LEU A 531 12.44 12.83 4.67
CA LEU A 531 13.61 12.00 4.42
C LEU A 531 13.17 10.53 4.38
N SER A 532 13.84 9.70 3.58
CA SER A 532 13.65 8.24 3.66
C SER A 532 13.97 7.71 5.05
N LEU A 533 13.42 6.55 5.36
CA LEU A 533 13.80 5.76 6.53
C LEU A 533 15.05 4.92 6.20
N GLY A 534 15.86 4.65 7.21
CA GLY A 534 17.20 4.07 7.10
C GLY A 534 18.24 5.12 6.73
N ASP A 535 19.52 4.73 6.70
CA ASP A 535 20.69 5.56 6.32
C ASP A 535 20.62 6.17 4.89
N GLY A 536 19.49 6.02 4.19
CA GLY A 536 19.24 6.63 2.90
C GLY A 536 18.98 8.13 3.02
N LEU A 537 19.75 8.92 2.27
CA LEU A 537 19.63 10.38 2.17
C LEU A 537 18.59 10.85 1.12
N LYS A 538 17.64 9.99 0.71
CA LYS A 538 16.64 10.35 -0.29
C LYS A 538 15.50 11.13 0.35
N SER A 539 14.89 12.02 -0.39
CA SER A 539 13.79 12.87 0.06
C SER A 539 12.61 12.87 -0.90
N ASN A 540 11.44 13.22 -0.35
CA ASN A 540 10.32 13.73 -1.13
C ASN A 540 10.09 15.16 -0.68
N HIS A 541 9.74 16.05 -1.61
CA HIS A 541 9.39 17.42 -1.24
C HIS A 541 8.30 18.02 -2.10
N LEU A 542 7.52 18.88 -1.46
CA LEU A 542 6.73 19.93 -2.07
C LEU A 542 7.45 21.24 -1.77
N ALA A 543 7.90 21.95 -2.80
CA ALA A 543 8.60 23.22 -2.67
C ALA A 543 7.89 24.31 -3.49
N LEU A 544 7.68 25.46 -2.87
CA LEU A 544 7.21 26.69 -3.48
C LEU A 544 8.37 27.69 -3.42
N ASP A 545 8.71 28.27 -4.57
CA ASP A 545 9.77 29.27 -4.69
C ASP A 545 9.14 30.63 -4.97
N ASP A 546 9.20 31.51 -3.98
CA ASP A 546 8.59 32.84 -4.02
C ASP A 546 9.57 33.92 -4.52
N THR A 547 10.59 33.51 -5.26
CA THR A 547 11.52 34.47 -5.86
C THR A 547 10.77 35.37 -6.84
N LYS A 548 10.95 36.68 -6.66
CA LYS A 548 10.34 37.70 -7.52
C LYS A 548 10.57 37.39 -9.00
N ASP A 549 9.48 37.39 -9.77
CA ASP A 549 9.45 37.10 -11.22
C ASP A 549 9.97 35.70 -11.61
N GLN A 550 10.15 34.79 -10.64
CA GLN A 550 10.65 33.43 -10.82
C GLN A 550 9.85 32.43 -9.97
N LEU A 551 8.53 32.60 -9.92
CA LEU A 551 7.66 31.74 -9.11
C LEU A 551 7.72 30.29 -9.62
N GLN A 552 7.97 29.36 -8.71
CA GLN A 552 8.01 27.93 -9.01
C GLN A 552 7.18 27.14 -8.00
N ALA A 553 6.42 26.16 -8.47
CA ALA A 553 5.88 25.10 -7.62
C ALA A 553 6.46 23.75 -8.08
N GLN A 554 6.98 22.96 -7.15
CA GLN A 554 7.60 21.67 -7.45
C GLN A 554 7.12 20.57 -6.50
N LEU A 555 6.69 19.45 -7.07
CA LEU A 555 6.57 18.17 -6.38
C LEU A 555 7.68 17.24 -6.88
N ALA A 556 8.47 16.69 -5.98
CA ALA A 556 9.61 15.86 -6.33
C ALA A 556 9.74 14.63 -5.42
N SER A 557 10.24 13.55 -6.03
CA SER A 557 10.76 12.39 -5.34
C SER A 557 12.16 12.11 -5.86
N ASP A 558 13.14 11.97 -4.97
CA ASP A 558 14.49 11.56 -5.34
C ASP A 558 14.51 10.14 -5.94
N GLN A 559 13.46 9.34 -5.72
CA GLN A 559 13.31 8.04 -6.37
C GLN A 559 13.03 8.19 -7.87
N SER A 560 13.95 7.68 -8.68
CA SER A 560 13.96 7.84 -10.14
C SER A 560 13.91 9.30 -10.58
N SER A 561 14.26 10.22 -9.66
CA SER A 561 14.39 11.64 -9.93
C SER A 561 13.13 12.20 -10.62
N SER A 562 11.97 11.79 -10.08
CA SER A 562 10.64 12.02 -10.64
C SER A 562 10.10 13.34 -10.13
N ILE A 563 9.85 14.29 -11.04
CA ILE A 563 9.60 15.69 -10.72
C ILE A 563 8.47 16.23 -11.59
N LEU A 564 7.54 16.94 -10.96
CA LEU A 564 6.63 17.87 -11.60
C LEU A 564 7.00 19.29 -11.17
N SER A 565 7.51 20.10 -12.10
CA SER A 565 7.81 21.52 -11.87
C SER A 565 6.91 22.40 -12.72
N LEU A 566 6.42 23.50 -12.15
CA LEU A 566 5.54 24.48 -12.78
C LEU A 566 6.12 25.89 -12.56
N GLY A 567 5.99 26.78 -13.54
CA GLY A 567 6.45 28.17 -13.48
C GLY A 567 7.89 28.34 -13.98
N PHE A 568 8.71 29.11 -13.25
CA PHE A 568 10.13 29.31 -13.56
C PHE A 568 10.95 28.12 -13.06
N ILE A 569 11.19 27.15 -13.93
CA ILE A 569 11.74 25.84 -13.58
C ILE A 569 13.22 25.96 -13.26
N ARG A 570 13.55 25.87 -11.98
CA ARG A 570 14.90 25.66 -11.46
C ARG A 570 15.00 24.28 -10.84
N ARG A 571 16.22 23.76 -10.81
CA ARG A 571 16.53 22.58 -10.01
C ARG A 571 16.39 22.94 -8.52
N ILE A 572 15.56 22.18 -7.81
CA ILE A 572 15.47 22.19 -6.35
C ILE A 572 15.72 20.73 -5.94
N PHE A 573 16.93 20.42 -5.48
CA PHE A 573 17.35 19.05 -5.17
C PHE A 573 17.85 18.94 -3.74
N GLY A 574 17.41 17.88 -3.05
CA GLY A 574 17.81 17.55 -1.69
C GLY A 574 17.73 18.74 -0.74
N LYS A 575 18.69 18.79 0.19
CA LYS A 575 18.82 19.87 1.17
C LYS A 575 19.43 21.16 0.59
N GLU A 576 20.31 21.04 -0.42
CA GLU A 576 21.00 22.19 -1.01
C GLU A 576 20.03 23.20 -1.66
N GLY A 577 18.86 22.75 -2.09
CA GLY A 577 17.79 23.60 -2.60
C GLY A 577 18.05 24.15 -4.01
N ARG A 578 17.88 25.46 -4.20
CA ARG A 578 17.95 26.18 -5.48
C ARG A 578 19.31 26.00 -6.18
N LYS A 579 19.29 25.45 -7.40
CA LYS A 579 20.45 25.21 -8.29
C LYS A 579 20.29 25.93 -9.63
N GLU A 580 20.61 25.35 -10.79
CA GLU A 580 20.52 26.04 -12.08
C GLU A 580 19.07 26.19 -12.56
N ALA A 581 18.79 27.25 -13.32
CA ALA A 581 17.54 27.36 -14.08
C ALA A 581 17.53 26.37 -15.25
N ARG A 582 16.37 25.83 -15.58
CA ARG A 582 16.15 24.85 -16.65
C ARG A 582 15.16 25.32 -17.71
N GLY A 583 14.39 26.36 -17.44
CA GLY A 583 13.44 26.94 -18.38
C GLY A 583 12.21 27.49 -17.66
N GLU A 584 11.16 27.75 -18.42
CA GLU A 584 9.88 28.24 -17.94
C GLU A 584 8.74 27.38 -18.52
N GLY A 585 7.65 27.22 -17.77
CA GLY A 585 6.47 26.45 -18.19
C GLY A 585 6.17 25.29 -17.24
N PHE A 586 6.08 24.07 -17.77
CA PHE A 586 5.93 22.86 -16.97
C PHE A 586 6.93 21.78 -17.41
N GLU A 587 7.50 21.08 -16.44
CA GLU A 587 8.33 19.89 -16.69
C GLU A 587 7.75 18.73 -15.89
N LEU A 588 7.31 17.68 -16.59
CA LEU A 588 7.10 16.36 -16.01
C LEU A 588 8.27 15.48 -16.45
N ARG A 589 9.15 15.15 -15.50
CA ARG A 589 10.38 14.39 -15.75
C ARG A 589 10.40 13.16 -14.85
N THR A 590 10.86 12.04 -15.38
CA THR A 590 11.24 10.87 -14.60
C THR A 590 12.34 10.14 -15.36
N ASP A 591 13.27 9.50 -14.64
CA ASP A 591 14.19 8.53 -15.23
C ASP A 591 13.51 7.13 -15.41
N GLY A 592 12.22 7.02 -15.08
CA GLY A 592 11.36 5.85 -15.31
C GLY A 592 10.41 5.98 -16.52
N HIS A 593 9.26 5.28 -16.48
CA HIS A 593 8.23 5.31 -17.55
C HIS A 593 7.18 6.42 -17.33
N GLY A 594 6.66 7.05 -18.40
CA GLY A 594 5.61 8.10 -18.34
C GLY A 594 4.49 7.96 -19.41
N VAL A 595 3.29 8.52 -19.15
CA VAL A 595 2.08 8.45 -20.03
C VAL A 595 1.27 9.77 -19.99
N ALA A 596 0.73 10.24 -21.13
CA ALA A 596 -0.16 11.43 -21.25
C ALA A 596 -1.47 11.14 -22.04
N ARG A 597 -2.62 11.74 -21.66
CA ARG A 597 -3.96 11.52 -22.29
C ARG A 597 -4.84 12.80 -22.24
N ALA A 598 -5.66 13.06 -23.27
CA ALA A 598 -6.62 14.18 -23.32
C ALA A 598 -7.93 13.83 -24.07
N ALA A 599 -9.08 14.31 -23.58
CA ALA A 599 -10.41 13.91 -24.07
C ALA A 599 -11.03 14.83 -25.14
N LYS A 600 -10.57 16.07 -25.26
CA LYS A 600 -11.08 17.08 -26.22
C LYS A 600 -10.10 17.38 -27.37
N GLY A 601 -9.08 16.54 -27.54
CA GLY A 601 -7.96 16.73 -28.47
C GLY A 601 -6.62 16.83 -27.75
N LEU A 602 -5.53 16.52 -28.45
CA LEU A 602 -4.15 16.62 -27.97
C LEU A 602 -3.27 17.25 -29.06
N LEU A 603 -2.71 18.43 -28.78
CA LEU A 603 -1.70 19.07 -29.63
C LEU A 603 -0.31 18.73 -29.10
N VAL A 604 0.49 18.03 -29.90
CA VAL A 604 1.93 17.80 -29.62
C VAL A 604 2.72 18.56 -30.68
N THR A 605 3.29 19.70 -30.29
CA THR A 605 3.92 20.63 -31.21
C THR A 605 5.27 21.12 -30.69
N THR A 606 6.18 21.42 -31.62
CA THR A 606 7.46 22.11 -31.36
C THR A 606 7.45 23.55 -31.86
N GLU A 607 6.31 24.05 -32.32
CA GLU A 607 6.13 25.45 -32.73
C GLU A 607 6.22 26.39 -31.51
N ALA A 608 7.03 27.44 -31.64
CA ALA A 608 7.23 28.39 -30.54
C ALA A 608 6.06 29.39 -30.42
N ARG A 609 5.75 29.77 -29.19
CA ARG A 609 4.88 30.92 -28.86
C ARG A 609 5.73 31.96 -28.13
N THR A 610 6.46 32.77 -28.89
CA THR A 610 7.38 33.78 -28.35
C THR A 610 6.64 34.72 -27.40
N GLY A 611 7.02 34.72 -26.12
CA GLY A 611 6.39 35.54 -25.08
C GLY A 611 4.96 35.13 -24.69
N ALA A 612 4.52 33.91 -25.03
CA ALA A 612 3.16 33.40 -24.74
C ALA A 612 2.02 34.33 -25.20
N GLN A 613 2.24 35.13 -26.25
CA GLN A 613 1.29 36.15 -26.72
C GLN A 613 -0.01 35.58 -27.32
N ALA A 614 -0.08 34.28 -27.57
CA ALA A 614 -1.28 33.57 -28.03
C ALA A 614 -1.60 32.39 -27.08
N HIS A 615 -2.86 31.93 -27.08
CA HIS A 615 -3.30 30.88 -26.15
C HIS A 615 -2.71 29.50 -26.49
N ALA A 616 -2.77 28.59 -25.52
CA ALA A 616 -2.08 27.29 -25.56
C ALA A 616 -2.48 26.37 -26.75
N THR A 617 -3.65 26.58 -27.35
CA THR A 617 -4.13 25.84 -28.54
C THR A 617 -3.92 26.58 -29.86
N ASP A 618 -3.37 27.80 -29.86
CA ASP A 618 -3.14 28.56 -31.08
C ASP A 618 -2.21 27.78 -32.02
N MET A 619 -2.60 27.67 -33.28
CA MET A 619 -1.94 26.79 -34.26
C MET A 619 -1.96 27.35 -35.68
N GLY A 620 -1.94 28.68 -35.82
CA GLY A 620 -2.06 29.36 -37.12
C GLY A 620 -1.09 28.85 -38.20
N GLU A 621 0.17 28.57 -37.84
CA GLU A 621 1.20 28.04 -38.76
C GLU A 621 0.90 26.60 -39.18
N THR A 622 0.40 25.78 -38.26
CA THR A 622 -0.03 24.41 -38.53
C THR A 622 -1.24 24.41 -39.46
N ILE A 623 -2.23 25.26 -39.21
CA ILE A 623 -3.41 25.42 -40.08
C ILE A 623 -2.98 25.92 -41.47
N ALA A 624 -2.04 26.86 -41.56
CA ALA A 624 -1.54 27.36 -42.84
C ALA A 624 -0.88 26.25 -43.67
N ARG A 625 -0.03 25.41 -43.06
CA ARG A 625 0.61 24.28 -43.76
C ARG A 625 -0.38 23.20 -44.17
N LEU A 626 -1.33 22.85 -43.31
CA LEU A 626 -2.41 21.93 -43.67
C LEU A 626 -3.31 22.50 -44.78
N THR A 627 -3.49 23.82 -44.82
CA THR A 627 -4.22 24.51 -45.90
C THR A 627 -3.42 24.44 -47.21
N GLN A 628 -2.11 24.71 -47.17
CA GLN A 628 -1.24 24.57 -48.35
C GLN A 628 -1.23 23.13 -48.88
N ALA A 629 -1.20 22.12 -48.00
CA ALA A 629 -1.26 20.72 -48.40
C ALA A 629 -2.59 20.39 -49.11
N ARG A 630 -3.71 20.90 -48.58
CA ARG A 630 -5.02 20.82 -49.26
C ARG A 630 -4.97 21.50 -50.63
N ASP A 631 -4.40 22.69 -50.75
CA ASP A 631 -4.33 23.44 -52.02
C ASP A 631 -3.52 22.69 -53.09
N VAL A 632 -2.43 22.01 -52.70
CA VAL A 632 -1.68 21.13 -53.61
C VAL A 632 -2.56 19.96 -54.08
N HIS A 633 -3.31 19.31 -53.19
CA HIS A 633 -4.26 18.26 -53.57
C HIS A 633 -5.36 18.78 -54.51
N GLU A 634 -5.90 19.96 -54.23
CA GLU A 634 -6.95 20.59 -55.02
C GLU A 634 -6.46 20.93 -56.43
N SER A 635 -5.28 21.54 -56.54
CA SER A 635 -4.65 21.88 -57.82
C SER A 635 -4.34 20.63 -58.66
N MET A 636 -3.77 19.59 -58.05
CA MET A 636 -3.45 18.35 -58.76
C MET A 636 -4.71 17.59 -59.19
N ALA A 637 -5.75 17.55 -58.35
CA ALA A 637 -7.04 16.97 -58.70
C ALA A 637 -7.66 17.70 -59.90
N GLY A 638 -7.66 19.03 -59.89
CA GLY A 638 -8.16 19.85 -61.01
C GLY A 638 -7.41 19.60 -62.32
N LEU A 639 -6.07 19.52 -62.27
CA LEU A 639 -5.26 19.20 -63.45
C LEU A 639 -5.49 17.77 -63.96
N ALA A 640 -5.61 16.80 -63.05
CA ALA A 640 -5.91 15.41 -63.42
C ALA A 640 -7.28 15.30 -64.10
N GLN A 641 -8.29 16.06 -63.63
CA GLN A 641 -9.61 16.14 -64.26
C GLN A 641 -9.55 16.81 -65.63
N GLN A 642 -8.87 17.95 -65.75
CA GLN A 642 -8.74 18.68 -67.02
C GLN A 642 -8.10 17.80 -68.11
N HIS A 643 -7.16 16.94 -67.74
CA HIS A 643 -6.47 16.04 -68.66
C HIS A 643 -7.09 14.62 -68.73
N GLY A 644 -8.28 14.43 -68.17
CA GLY A 644 -9.05 13.18 -68.31
C GLY A 644 -8.51 11.98 -67.53
N ALA A 645 -7.52 12.18 -66.64
CA ALA A 645 -7.05 11.13 -65.73
C ALA A 645 -8.05 10.85 -64.60
N GLN A 646 -8.95 11.79 -64.33
CA GLN A 646 -10.11 11.63 -63.46
C GLN A 646 -11.37 12.11 -64.20
N THR A 647 -12.37 11.25 -64.36
CA THR A 647 -13.53 11.49 -65.22
C THR A 647 -14.78 11.97 -64.48
N SER A 648 -14.79 11.90 -63.14
CA SER A 648 -15.87 12.36 -62.27
C SER A 648 -15.34 13.30 -61.18
N PRO A 649 -16.12 14.28 -60.71
CA PRO A 649 -15.79 15.06 -59.51
C PRO A 649 -15.83 14.25 -58.20
N SER A 650 -16.16 12.95 -58.24
CA SER A 650 -15.99 11.99 -57.14
C SER A 650 -14.56 11.43 -57.14
N GLY A 651 -13.91 11.35 -55.97
CA GLY A 651 -12.52 10.91 -55.83
C GLY A 651 -11.65 11.92 -55.09
N GLN A 652 -10.52 12.35 -55.68
CA GLN A 652 -9.56 13.24 -55.00
C GLN A 652 -10.19 14.59 -54.58
N SER A 653 -11.20 15.06 -55.29
CA SER A 653 -11.98 16.25 -54.91
C SER A 653 -12.83 16.05 -53.64
N GLU A 654 -13.26 14.83 -53.31
CA GLU A 654 -13.94 14.53 -52.04
C GLU A 654 -12.97 14.47 -50.88
N VAL A 655 -11.78 13.90 -51.10
CA VAL A 655 -10.67 13.95 -50.12
C VAL A 655 -10.31 15.40 -49.79
N VAL A 656 -10.26 16.29 -50.80
CA VAL A 656 -10.05 17.73 -50.59
C VAL A 656 -11.14 18.35 -49.71
N LYS A 657 -12.41 17.94 -49.87
CA LYS A 657 -13.52 18.38 -48.99
C LYS A 657 -13.35 17.86 -47.56
N SER A 658 -12.99 16.58 -47.37
CA SER A 658 -12.68 15.99 -46.06
C SER A 658 -11.53 16.75 -45.38
N MET A 659 -10.43 17.00 -46.10
CA MET A 659 -9.29 17.76 -45.60
C MET A 659 -9.68 19.19 -45.20
N LYS A 660 -10.54 19.85 -45.99
CA LYS A 660 -11.07 21.17 -45.65
C LYS A 660 -11.89 21.13 -44.35
N ALA A 661 -12.80 20.17 -44.20
CA ALA A 661 -13.60 20.01 -42.99
C ALA A 661 -12.74 19.74 -41.74
N THR A 662 -11.71 18.89 -41.85
CA THR A 662 -10.75 18.66 -40.76
C THR A 662 -9.94 19.92 -40.42
N ASN A 663 -9.45 20.66 -41.43
CA ASN A 663 -8.75 21.92 -41.21
C ASN A 663 -9.66 22.96 -40.53
N ASP A 664 -10.94 23.00 -40.91
CA ASP A 664 -11.95 23.88 -40.32
C ASP A 664 -12.30 23.44 -38.88
N ALA A 665 -12.33 22.14 -38.56
CA ALA A 665 -12.54 21.63 -37.20
C ALA A 665 -11.34 21.87 -36.27
N LEU A 666 -10.13 21.80 -36.80
CA LEU A 666 -8.90 22.18 -36.09
C LEU A 666 -8.85 23.69 -35.84
N ARG A 667 -9.15 24.52 -36.85
CA ARG A 667 -9.26 25.98 -36.73
C ARG A 667 -10.41 26.41 -35.81
N GLY A 668 -11.49 25.64 -35.84
CA GLY A 668 -12.77 25.86 -35.19
C GLY A 668 -13.43 27.20 -35.51
N THR A 669 -14.30 27.67 -34.62
CA THR A 669 -15.37 28.62 -35.00
C THR A 669 -15.01 30.11 -34.90
N GLY A 670 -13.79 30.44 -34.45
CA GLY A 670 -13.32 31.83 -34.31
C GLY A 670 -14.07 32.68 -33.28
N LYS A 671 -14.96 32.09 -32.46
CA LYS A 671 -15.81 32.77 -31.46
C LYS A 671 -15.44 32.46 -29.99
N GLY A 672 -14.21 32.03 -29.73
CA GLY A 672 -13.75 31.76 -28.37
C GLY A 672 -13.59 33.04 -27.56
N SER A 673 -14.19 33.12 -26.36
CA SER A 673 -13.91 34.18 -25.40
C SER A 673 -12.90 33.65 -24.37
N PRO A 674 -11.73 34.31 -24.17
CA PRO A 674 -10.75 33.89 -23.17
C PRO A 674 -11.32 33.75 -21.75
N HIS A 675 -12.45 34.41 -21.46
CA HIS A 675 -13.07 34.46 -20.13
C HIS A 675 -14.05 33.32 -19.84
N SER A 676 -14.40 32.46 -20.83
CA SER A 676 -15.32 31.32 -20.64
C SER A 676 -14.65 29.95 -20.77
N GLY A 677 -13.32 29.89 -20.87
CA GLY A 677 -12.55 28.63 -20.93
C GLY A 677 -12.72 27.83 -22.24
N GLY A 678 -13.35 28.43 -23.26
CA GLY A 678 -13.47 27.85 -24.60
C GLY A 678 -12.52 28.52 -25.58
N PHE A 679 -11.46 27.83 -25.97
CA PHE A 679 -10.61 28.23 -27.08
C PHE A 679 -11.24 27.78 -28.41
N PRO A 680 -11.08 28.56 -29.51
CA PRO A 680 -11.81 28.30 -30.74
C PRO A 680 -11.40 27.00 -31.44
N GLU A 681 -10.19 26.49 -31.23
CA GLU A 681 -9.64 25.28 -31.89
C GLU A 681 -10.16 23.97 -31.31
N PHE A 682 -10.07 22.88 -32.10
CA PHE A 682 -10.52 21.54 -31.75
C PHE A 682 -12.03 21.44 -31.46
N THR A 683 -12.88 21.74 -32.46
CA THR A 683 -14.32 21.44 -32.36
C THR A 683 -14.61 19.94 -32.39
N GLU A 684 -13.61 19.12 -32.75
CA GLU A 684 -13.59 17.66 -32.69
C GLU A 684 -12.28 17.15 -32.06
N PRO A 685 -12.26 15.97 -31.40
CA PRO A 685 -11.09 15.46 -30.68
C PRO A 685 -10.02 14.92 -31.63
N HIS A 686 -9.15 15.79 -32.14
CA HIS A 686 -8.02 15.42 -32.98
C HIS A 686 -6.72 15.27 -32.17
N LEU A 687 -5.87 14.31 -32.57
CA LEU A 687 -4.45 14.30 -32.23
C LEU A 687 -3.68 14.98 -33.37
N THR A 688 -3.07 16.13 -33.08
CA THR A 688 -2.32 16.91 -34.07
C THR A 688 -0.84 16.90 -33.73
N LEU A 689 -0.02 16.38 -34.64
CA LEU A 689 1.44 16.40 -34.56
C LEU A 689 1.98 17.50 -35.49
N ALA A 690 2.80 18.41 -34.97
CA ALA A 690 3.35 19.52 -35.75
C ALA A 690 4.81 19.82 -35.38
N SER A 691 5.64 20.07 -36.40
CA SER A 691 7.01 20.54 -36.22
C SER A 691 7.45 21.38 -37.43
N PRO A 692 8.20 22.47 -37.25
CA PRO A 692 8.73 23.25 -38.36
C PRO A 692 9.91 22.55 -39.08
N ALA A 693 10.57 21.57 -38.43
CA ALA A 693 11.78 20.93 -38.95
C ALA A 693 11.53 19.53 -39.55
N GLY A 694 10.81 18.65 -38.85
CA GLY A 694 10.63 17.25 -39.28
C GLY A 694 9.71 16.44 -38.37
N ILE A 695 9.17 15.34 -38.90
CA ILE A 695 8.40 14.33 -38.16
C ILE A 695 8.85 12.96 -38.66
N GLU A 696 9.58 12.20 -37.84
CA GLU A 696 10.11 10.88 -38.17
C GLU A 696 9.36 9.73 -37.46
N THR A 697 9.06 8.64 -38.19
CA THR A 697 8.44 7.42 -37.64
C THR A 697 9.29 6.20 -38.00
N THR A 698 9.73 5.40 -37.01
CA THR A 698 10.59 4.22 -37.22
C THR A 698 10.24 3.08 -36.25
N THR A 699 10.41 1.83 -36.69
CA THR A 699 10.20 0.63 -35.85
C THR A 699 11.00 -0.56 -36.41
N ALA A 700 11.40 -1.49 -35.54
CA ALA A 700 12.00 -2.76 -35.95
C ALA A 700 10.95 -3.78 -36.44
N GLY A 701 9.67 -3.59 -36.08
CA GLY A 701 8.54 -4.42 -36.49
C GLY A 701 7.83 -3.86 -37.73
N SER A 702 6.49 -3.94 -37.75
CA SER A 702 5.66 -3.38 -38.81
C SER A 702 5.15 -1.97 -38.47
N THR A 703 5.01 -1.12 -39.49
CA THR A 703 4.26 0.13 -39.41
C THR A 703 2.93 -0.05 -40.14
N HIS A 704 1.81 0.18 -39.44
CA HIS A 704 0.45 0.05 -40.01
C HIS A 704 -0.25 1.41 -39.97
N LEU A 705 -0.69 1.89 -41.14
CA LEU A 705 -1.49 3.11 -41.29
C LEU A 705 -2.87 2.71 -41.83
N ALA A 706 -3.91 2.89 -41.02
CA ALA A 706 -5.28 2.59 -41.40
C ALA A 706 -6.19 3.80 -41.15
N SER A 707 -7.09 4.06 -42.09
CA SER A 707 -8.12 5.10 -42.02
C SER A 707 -9.42 4.51 -42.57
N ASP A 708 -10.53 4.73 -41.86
CA ASP A 708 -11.86 4.27 -42.29
C ASP A 708 -12.45 5.16 -43.41
N LYS A 709 -11.91 6.38 -43.56
CA LYS A 709 -12.31 7.33 -44.62
C LYS A 709 -11.19 7.47 -45.64
N ASP A 710 -10.31 8.45 -45.43
CA ASP A 710 -9.29 8.84 -46.40
C ASP A 710 -7.88 8.75 -45.78
N LEU A 711 -6.90 8.29 -46.57
CA LEU A 711 -5.47 8.44 -46.28
C LEU A 711 -4.85 9.34 -47.36
N ALA A 712 -4.62 10.61 -47.02
CA ALA A 712 -3.99 11.59 -47.91
C ALA A 712 -2.50 11.77 -47.56
N VAL A 713 -1.62 11.63 -48.56
CA VAL A 713 -0.18 11.86 -48.41
C VAL A 713 0.22 13.01 -49.34
N THR A 714 0.61 14.14 -48.76
CA THR A 714 0.96 15.36 -49.51
C THR A 714 2.41 15.77 -49.24
N THR A 715 3.10 16.22 -50.28
CA THR A 715 4.48 16.74 -50.21
C THR A 715 4.63 17.93 -51.14
N GLY A 716 5.48 18.89 -50.76
CA GLY A 716 5.84 20.00 -51.65
C GLY A 716 6.89 19.64 -52.70
N ARG A 717 7.54 18.47 -52.60
CA ARG A 717 8.63 18.04 -53.51
C ARG A 717 8.42 16.63 -54.09
N HIS A 718 8.77 15.59 -53.33
CA HIS A 718 8.81 14.21 -53.82
C HIS A 718 8.15 13.25 -52.82
N ILE A 719 7.45 12.24 -53.33
CA ILE A 719 7.07 11.03 -52.59
C ILE A 719 8.04 9.93 -53.06
N SER A 720 8.72 9.26 -52.12
CA SER A 720 9.63 8.15 -52.42
C SER A 720 9.14 6.87 -51.74
N LEU A 721 8.81 5.85 -52.53
CA LEU A 721 8.37 4.54 -52.05
C LEU A 721 9.38 3.48 -52.47
N ALA A 722 9.95 2.75 -51.51
CA ALA A 722 10.88 1.66 -51.75
C ALA A 722 10.49 0.43 -50.91
N ALA A 723 10.42 -0.74 -51.54
CA ALA A 723 10.12 -2.01 -50.88
C ALA A 723 11.16 -3.07 -51.27
N ALA A 724 11.73 -3.76 -50.30
CA ALA A 724 12.80 -4.73 -50.55
C ALA A 724 12.33 -6.03 -51.24
N ARG A 725 11.03 -6.37 -51.13
CA ARG A 725 10.46 -7.60 -51.73
C ARG A 725 9.38 -7.29 -52.75
N SER A 726 8.25 -6.75 -52.30
CA SER A 726 7.09 -6.50 -53.18
C SER A 726 6.30 -5.30 -52.71
N LEU A 727 5.77 -4.53 -53.66
CA LEU A 727 4.77 -3.49 -53.45
C LEU A 727 3.45 -3.97 -54.04
N PHE A 728 2.41 -4.06 -53.22
CA PHE A 728 1.07 -4.47 -53.64
C PHE A 728 0.11 -3.29 -53.53
N ALA A 729 -0.70 -3.06 -54.57
CA ALA A 729 -1.78 -2.07 -54.59
C ALA A 729 -3.05 -2.74 -55.12
N SER A 730 -4.05 -2.90 -54.26
CA SER A 730 -5.35 -3.47 -54.61
C SER A 730 -6.42 -2.40 -54.40
N VAL A 731 -7.15 -2.05 -55.46
CA VAL A 731 -8.15 -0.96 -55.42
C VAL A 731 -9.48 -1.48 -55.97
N LEU A 732 -10.57 -1.18 -55.26
CA LEU A 732 -11.90 -1.69 -55.59
C LEU A 732 -12.53 -0.99 -56.79
N GLU A 733 -12.41 0.34 -56.86
CA GLU A 733 -13.07 1.15 -57.90
C GLU A 733 -12.13 1.49 -59.05
N SER A 734 -11.11 2.34 -58.82
CA SER A 734 -10.23 2.79 -59.90
C SER A 734 -8.82 3.13 -59.43
N VAL A 735 -7.83 2.91 -60.30
CA VAL A 735 -6.45 3.40 -60.13
C VAL A 735 -6.19 4.45 -61.21
N ALA A 736 -5.94 5.69 -60.80
CA ALA A 736 -5.58 6.79 -61.70
C ALA A 736 -4.17 7.28 -61.39
N VAL A 737 -3.26 7.21 -62.38
CA VAL A 737 -1.89 7.74 -62.28
C VAL A 737 -1.74 8.89 -63.27
N PHE A 738 -1.41 10.08 -62.76
CA PHE A 738 -1.29 11.29 -63.56
C PHE A 738 0.08 11.95 -63.37
N ALA A 739 0.73 12.31 -64.48
CA ALA A 739 1.96 13.08 -64.50
C ALA A 739 1.84 14.21 -65.53
N GLN A 740 2.01 15.47 -65.10
CA GLN A 740 1.78 16.63 -65.97
C GLN A 740 2.92 16.92 -66.96
N LYS A 741 4.19 16.77 -66.53
CA LYS A 741 5.37 17.26 -67.29
C LYS A 741 6.30 16.17 -67.81
N ALA A 742 6.82 15.30 -66.94
CA ALA A 742 7.95 14.42 -67.25
C ALA A 742 7.56 13.01 -67.78
N GLY A 743 6.27 12.65 -67.74
CA GLY A 743 5.76 11.35 -68.20
C GLY A 743 5.72 10.25 -67.11
N ILE A 744 5.21 9.07 -67.48
CA ILE A 744 5.13 7.87 -66.64
C ILE A 744 6.02 6.79 -67.26
N ALA A 745 6.87 6.15 -66.45
CA ALA A 745 7.72 5.03 -66.87
C ALA A 745 7.36 3.75 -66.09
N LEU A 746 7.15 2.65 -66.82
CA LEU A 746 6.89 1.31 -66.25
C LEU A 746 7.94 0.35 -66.81
N THR A 747 8.85 -0.12 -65.97
CA THR A 747 9.99 -0.94 -66.39
C THR A 747 10.12 -2.18 -65.51
N ALA A 748 10.24 -3.36 -66.13
CA ALA A 748 10.63 -4.59 -65.46
C ALA A 748 11.96 -5.09 -66.05
N ALA A 749 12.98 -5.27 -65.21
CA ALA A 749 14.34 -5.58 -65.68
C ALA A 749 14.51 -7.03 -66.15
N ALA A 750 13.85 -7.98 -65.49
CA ALA A 750 13.93 -9.41 -65.82
C ALA A 750 12.56 -10.09 -66.00
N GLY A 751 11.52 -9.55 -65.35
CA GLY A 751 10.14 -10.06 -65.45
C GLY A 751 9.32 -9.37 -66.54
N LYS A 752 8.10 -9.86 -66.79
CA LYS A 752 7.16 -9.25 -67.73
C LYS A 752 6.43 -8.05 -67.14
N VAL A 753 6.17 -7.02 -67.95
CA VAL A 753 5.12 -6.03 -67.68
C VAL A 753 3.82 -6.58 -68.29
N ARG A 754 2.81 -6.85 -67.47
CA ARG A 754 1.49 -7.33 -67.90
C ARG A 754 0.46 -6.22 -67.71
N ILE A 755 -0.20 -5.81 -68.79
CA ILE A 755 -1.35 -4.90 -68.79
C ILE A 755 -2.53 -5.70 -69.36
N GLU A 756 -3.64 -5.75 -68.65
CA GLU A 756 -4.78 -6.60 -69.01
C GLU A 756 -6.09 -6.02 -68.50
N ALA A 757 -7.13 -6.10 -69.34
CA ALA A 757 -8.51 -5.86 -68.95
C ALA A 757 -9.29 -7.16 -69.21
N GLN A 758 -10.01 -7.66 -68.19
CA GLN A 758 -10.69 -8.97 -68.27
C GLN A 758 -12.07 -8.90 -68.92
N SER A 759 -12.78 -7.79 -68.71
CA SER A 759 -14.16 -7.59 -69.15
C SER A 759 -14.35 -6.38 -70.05
N ASP A 760 -13.31 -5.58 -70.27
CA ASP A 760 -13.34 -4.35 -71.07
C ASP A 760 -12.05 -4.23 -71.92
N SER A 761 -11.93 -3.16 -72.69
CA SER A 761 -10.80 -2.88 -73.58
C SER A 761 -9.58 -2.30 -72.85
N VAL A 762 -8.38 -2.61 -73.36
CA VAL A 762 -7.17 -1.85 -73.06
C VAL A 762 -7.01 -0.79 -74.15
N GLN A 763 -7.03 0.49 -73.77
CA GLN A 763 -6.81 1.61 -74.69
C GLN A 763 -5.43 2.22 -74.48
N VAL A 764 -4.66 2.35 -75.56
CA VAL A 764 -3.39 3.09 -75.60
C VAL A 764 -3.57 4.25 -76.57
N ILE A 765 -3.67 5.47 -76.04
CA ILE A 765 -3.96 6.68 -76.83
C ILE A 765 -2.75 7.61 -76.74
N ALA A 766 -2.18 7.97 -77.88
CA ALA A 766 -1.10 8.95 -77.99
C ALA A 766 -1.50 10.06 -78.97
N LYS A 767 -1.21 11.33 -78.62
CA LYS A 767 -1.44 12.48 -79.53
C LYS A 767 -0.38 12.57 -80.64
N LYS A 768 0.81 12.01 -80.38
CA LYS A 768 1.89 11.85 -81.35
C LYS A 768 1.98 10.36 -81.70
N ASP A 769 3.17 9.80 -81.63
CA ASP A 769 3.43 8.42 -82.01
C ASP A 769 3.16 7.46 -80.83
N ALA A 770 2.60 6.29 -81.15
CA ALA A 770 2.54 5.14 -80.26
C ALA A 770 3.43 4.04 -80.85
N GLU A 771 4.57 3.77 -80.23
CA GLU A 771 5.54 2.78 -80.71
C GLU A 771 5.42 1.47 -79.92
N VAL A 772 5.27 0.35 -80.64
CA VAL A 772 5.40 -1.00 -80.09
C VAL A 772 6.55 -1.67 -80.82
N VAL A 773 7.67 -1.87 -80.12
CA VAL A 773 8.91 -2.40 -80.70
C VAL A 773 9.28 -3.69 -79.97
N SER A 774 9.49 -4.76 -80.72
CA SER A 774 10.17 -5.96 -80.24
C SER A 774 11.56 -6.01 -80.85
N THR A 775 12.60 -6.02 -80.03
CA THR A 775 14.00 -5.94 -80.49
C THR A 775 14.61 -7.30 -80.84
N ASP A 776 14.01 -8.40 -80.39
CA ASP A 776 14.52 -9.77 -80.57
C ASP A 776 13.39 -10.76 -80.91
N GLY A 777 12.26 -10.66 -80.19
CA GLY A 777 11.10 -11.53 -80.38
C GLY A 777 10.05 -11.00 -81.37
N TRP A 778 8.84 -11.58 -81.31
CA TRP A 778 7.72 -11.24 -82.18
C TRP A 778 6.73 -10.26 -81.54
N ILE A 779 6.10 -9.42 -82.37
CA ILE A 779 4.87 -8.70 -82.00
C ILE A 779 3.69 -9.59 -82.41
N ASN A 780 3.05 -10.23 -81.43
CA ASN A 780 1.90 -11.11 -81.66
C ASN A 780 0.59 -10.35 -81.44
N LEU A 781 -0.19 -10.16 -82.51
CA LEU A 781 -1.54 -9.61 -82.47
C LEU A 781 -2.54 -10.74 -82.72
N THR A 782 -3.35 -11.07 -81.72
CA THR A 782 -4.33 -12.17 -81.80
C THR A 782 -5.71 -11.68 -81.41
N ALA A 783 -6.70 -11.92 -82.27
CA ALA A 783 -8.08 -11.53 -82.02
C ALA A 783 -9.03 -12.57 -82.62
N ALA A 784 -10.04 -12.99 -81.86
CA ALA A 784 -11.01 -13.98 -82.32
C ALA A 784 -11.87 -13.50 -83.52
N LYS A 785 -12.13 -12.18 -83.60
CA LYS A 785 -12.92 -11.57 -84.70
C LYS A 785 -12.07 -11.10 -85.87
N GLY A 786 -10.81 -10.70 -85.63
CA GLY A 786 -9.90 -10.16 -86.63
C GLY A 786 -9.06 -9.00 -86.12
N VAL A 787 -7.95 -8.71 -86.80
CA VAL A 787 -7.03 -7.60 -86.53
C VAL A 787 -7.18 -6.54 -87.61
N ARG A 788 -7.39 -5.27 -87.23
CA ARG A 788 -7.41 -4.13 -88.15
C ARG A 788 -6.25 -3.20 -87.84
N ILE A 789 -5.45 -2.90 -88.86
CA ILE A 789 -4.38 -1.91 -88.80
C ILE A 789 -4.82 -0.74 -89.69
N ASN A 790 -5.01 0.43 -89.11
CA ASN A 790 -5.47 1.63 -89.81
C ASN A 790 -4.39 2.72 -89.69
N GLY A 791 -3.97 3.29 -90.82
CA GLY A 791 -3.02 4.39 -90.87
C GLY A 791 -3.13 5.19 -92.16
N GLY A 792 -3.23 6.53 -92.05
CA GLY A 792 -3.12 7.45 -93.19
C GLY A 792 -4.10 7.23 -94.33
N GLY A 793 -5.33 6.76 -94.04
CA GLY A 793 -6.34 6.43 -95.08
C GLY A 793 -6.18 5.04 -95.70
N THR A 794 -5.25 4.23 -95.19
CA THR A 794 -5.10 2.81 -95.53
C THR A 794 -5.54 1.93 -94.36
N VAL A 795 -6.34 0.91 -94.64
CA VAL A 795 -6.76 -0.12 -93.68
C VAL A 795 -6.31 -1.48 -94.19
N LEU A 796 -5.63 -2.23 -93.33
CA LEU A 796 -5.37 -3.64 -93.51
C LEU A 796 -6.19 -4.42 -92.49
N GLU A 797 -7.19 -5.17 -92.97
CA GLU A 797 -8.03 -6.03 -92.15
C GLU A 797 -7.65 -7.50 -92.36
N ILE A 798 -7.37 -8.19 -91.26
CA ILE A 798 -7.08 -9.63 -91.21
C ILE A 798 -8.21 -10.29 -90.42
N SER A 799 -9.07 -11.04 -91.08
CA SER A 799 -10.23 -11.69 -90.44
C SER A 799 -10.48 -13.09 -91.04
N PRO A 800 -11.43 -13.87 -90.49
CA PRO A 800 -11.76 -15.19 -91.04
C PRO A 800 -12.22 -15.18 -92.51
N SER A 801 -12.65 -14.02 -93.03
CA SER A 801 -13.03 -13.84 -94.44
C SER A 801 -11.85 -13.53 -95.37
N GLY A 802 -10.63 -13.38 -94.86
CA GLY A 802 -9.41 -13.15 -95.64
C GLY A 802 -8.65 -11.87 -95.25
N LEU A 803 -7.63 -11.53 -96.06
CA LEU A 803 -6.86 -10.29 -95.94
C LEU A 803 -7.45 -9.24 -96.89
N VAL A 804 -8.03 -8.18 -96.33
CA VAL A 804 -8.70 -7.12 -97.09
C VAL A 804 -7.97 -5.79 -96.86
N GLY A 805 -7.37 -5.26 -97.93
CA GLY A 805 -6.69 -3.97 -97.92
C GLY A 805 -7.53 -2.90 -98.63
N PHE A 806 -7.81 -1.79 -97.95
CA PHE A 806 -8.36 -0.57 -98.57
C PHE A 806 -7.31 0.52 -98.49
N THR A 807 -6.95 1.16 -99.60
CA THR A 807 -6.03 2.30 -99.61
C THR A 807 -6.52 3.37 -100.57
N SER A 808 -6.35 4.64 -100.20
CA SER A 808 -6.55 5.79 -101.09
C SER A 808 -5.31 6.09 -101.95
N GLY A 809 -4.18 5.40 -101.71
CA GLY A 809 -2.94 5.51 -102.48
C GLY A 809 -2.68 4.32 -103.41
N GLN A 810 -1.46 4.18 -103.94
CA GLN A 810 -1.07 3.01 -104.71
C GLN A 810 -0.70 1.84 -103.77
N PHE A 811 -1.34 0.68 -103.97
CA PHE A 811 -0.97 -0.57 -103.30
C PHE A 811 0.11 -1.30 -104.11
N LEU A 812 1.38 -0.99 -103.85
CA LEU A 812 2.52 -1.59 -104.54
C LEU A 812 3.09 -2.77 -103.73
N VAL A 813 3.17 -3.95 -104.35
CA VAL A 813 3.80 -5.15 -103.78
C VAL A 813 4.97 -5.56 -104.67
N HIS A 814 6.20 -5.46 -104.18
CA HIS A 814 7.41 -5.89 -104.90
C HIS A 814 7.76 -7.34 -104.53
N ALA A 815 7.70 -8.26 -105.50
CA ALA A 815 8.07 -9.67 -105.32
C ALA A 815 8.79 -10.23 -106.57
N ALA A 816 9.76 -11.14 -106.38
CA ALA A 816 10.50 -11.78 -107.46
C ALA A 816 9.75 -12.99 -108.09
N ASP A 817 8.76 -13.54 -107.38
CA ASP A 817 7.81 -14.56 -107.84
C ASP A 817 6.48 -14.38 -107.06
N HIS A 818 5.34 -14.64 -107.71
CA HIS A 818 4.01 -14.51 -107.12
C HIS A 818 3.09 -15.65 -107.60
N GLY A 819 2.84 -16.64 -106.74
CA GLY A 819 1.95 -17.77 -106.99
C GLY A 819 0.71 -17.75 -106.12
N THR A 820 -0.47 -17.82 -106.73
CA THR A 820 -1.73 -18.18 -106.05
C THR A 820 -2.03 -19.65 -106.34
N ALA A 821 -2.03 -20.50 -105.31
CA ALA A 821 -2.50 -21.87 -105.43
C ALA A 821 -4.04 -21.93 -105.47
N GLY A 822 -4.61 -22.89 -106.22
CA GLY A 822 -6.03 -23.24 -106.13
C GLY A 822 -6.42 -23.77 -104.75
N ALA A 823 -7.73 -23.81 -104.44
CA ALA A 823 -8.25 -24.13 -103.12
C ALA A 823 -7.59 -25.37 -102.49
N GLN A 824 -6.94 -25.17 -101.35
CA GLN A 824 -6.36 -26.24 -100.53
C GLN A 824 -7.35 -26.54 -99.40
N SER A 825 -8.20 -27.55 -99.62
CA SER A 825 -9.06 -28.09 -98.57
C SER A 825 -8.19 -28.72 -97.48
N LYS A 826 -8.40 -28.31 -96.22
CA LYS A 826 -7.83 -29.02 -95.06
C LYS A 826 -8.29 -30.47 -95.07
N PRO A 827 -7.42 -31.48 -94.93
CA PRO A 827 -7.85 -32.85 -94.74
C PRO A 827 -8.55 -32.96 -93.38
N VAL A 828 -9.82 -33.34 -93.40
CA VAL A 828 -10.48 -33.97 -92.26
C VAL A 828 -10.29 -35.47 -92.45
N LYS A 829 -9.53 -36.13 -91.58
CA LYS A 829 -9.46 -37.60 -91.56
C LYS A 829 -10.63 -38.14 -90.71
N MET A 830 -11.45 -39.00 -91.32
CA MET A 830 -12.45 -39.82 -90.63
C MET A 830 -11.78 -41.06 -90.02
N PRO A 831 -12.22 -41.56 -88.87
CA PRO A 831 -11.66 -42.77 -88.25
C PRO A 831 -11.95 -44.04 -89.08
N LEU A 832 -10.95 -44.91 -89.22
CA LEU A 832 -11.05 -46.23 -89.86
C LEU A 832 -11.83 -47.21 -88.98
N SER A 833 -12.71 -48.02 -89.57
CA SER A 833 -13.61 -48.93 -88.84
C SER A 833 -13.40 -50.43 -89.12
N ASN A 834 -12.44 -50.81 -89.97
CA ASN A 834 -12.22 -52.21 -90.36
C ASN A 834 -10.73 -52.61 -90.35
N LEU A 835 -10.40 -53.78 -89.79
CA LEU A 835 -9.02 -54.22 -89.52
C LEU A 835 -8.18 -54.47 -90.78
N ALA A 836 -8.81 -54.87 -91.89
CA ALA A 836 -8.12 -55.17 -93.16
C ALA A 836 -7.45 -53.93 -93.80
N ASP A 837 -7.87 -52.72 -93.41
CA ASP A 837 -7.38 -51.46 -93.98
C ASP A 837 -6.29 -50.80 -93.10
N ALA A 838 -5.99 -51.39 -91.93
CA ALA A 838 -5.03 -50.85 -90.97
C ALA A 838 -3.64 -51.47 -91.16
N LYS A 839 -2.56 -50.68 -91.03
CA LYS A 839 -1.17 -51.19 -90.99
C LYS A 839 -0.69 -51.51 -89.59
N VAL A 840 -1.22 -50.81 -88.58
CA VAL A 840 -0.94 -51.09 -87.18
C VAL A 840 -2.25 -51.19 -86.39
N ALA A 841 -2.32 -52.17 -85.49
CA ALA A 841 -3.52 -52.45 -84.69
C ALA A 841 -3.14 -52.89 -83.27
N GLU A 842 -3.71 -52.23 -82.26
CA GLU A 842 -3.31 -52.44 -80.86
C GLU A 842 -4.49 -52.35 -79.88
N HIS A 843 -4.48 -53.24 -78.87
CA HIS A 843 -5.39 -53.19 -77.73
C HIS A 843 -4.65 -52.66 -76.50
N PHE A 844 -5.31 -51.75 -75.77
CA PHE A 844 -4.86 -51.35 -74.44
C PHE A 844 -5.68 -52.04 -73.38
N VAL A 845 -5.03 -52.49 -72.30
CA VAL A 845 -5.70 -53.11 -71.16
C VAL A 845 -5.50 -52.21 -69.96
N LEU A 846 -6.61 -51.72 -69.42
CA LEU A 846 -6.63 -50.77 -68.32
C LEU A 846 -6.37 -51.51 -67.01
N VAL A 847 -5.31 -51.08 -66.32
CA VAL A 847 -4.89 -51.66 -65.04
C VAL A 847 -4.62 -50.61 -63.99
N GLU A 848 -4.85 -50.97 -62.74
CA GLU A 848 -4.51 -50.16 -61.59
C GLU A 848 -2.98 -50.18 -61.32
N HIS A 849 -2.34 -49.01 -61.33
CA HIS A 849 -0.89 -48.76 -61.25
C HIS A 849 -0.22 -49.34 -60.00
N GLY A 850 -0.94 -49.41 -58.88
CA GLY A 850 -0.40 -49.92 -57.60
C GLY A 850 -0.57 -51.42 -57.39
N SER A 851 -1.66 -52.02 -57.91
CA SER A 851 -2.04 -53.40 -57.60
C SER A 851 -1.93 -54.37 -58.77
N GLY A 852 -2.00 -53.87 -60.00
CA GLY A 852 -2.08 -54.64 -61.24
C GLY A 852 -3.46 -55.18 -61.58
N PHE A 853 -4.53 -54.79 -60.89
CA PHE A 853 -5.90 -55.27 -61.19
C PHE A 853 -6.43 -54.70 -62.51
N LEU A 854 -7.09 -55.56 -63.30
CA LEU A 854 -7.80 -55.18 -64.53
C LEU A 854 -9.03 -54.33 -64.17
N LEU A 855 -9.32 -53.32 -64.97
CA LEU A 855 -10.42 -52.37 -64.77
C LEU A 855 -11.54 -52.63 -65.79
N PRO A 856 -12.48 -53.56 -65.53
CA PRO A 856 -13.62 -53.79 -66.40
C PRO A 856 -14.71 -52.71 -66.24
N ASP A 857 -15.55 -52.56 -67.27
CA ASP A 857 -16.68 -51.62 -67.34
C ASP A 857 -16.30 -50.15 -67.10
N GLN A 858 -15.04 -49.79 -67.40
CA GLN A 858 -14.52 -48.46 -67.18
C GLN A 858 -14.64 -47.61 -68.45
N PRO A 859 -15.36 -46.47 -68.43
CA PRO A 859 -15.36 -45.53 -69.54
C PRO A 859 -13.96 -44.98 -69.79
N TYR A 860 -13.56 -44.92 -71.05
CA TYR A 860 -12.24 -44.44 -71.46
C TYR A 860 -12.31 -43.68 -72.79
N ARG A 861 -11.29 -42.86 -73.03
CA ARG A 861 -11.03 -42.17 -74.30
C ARG A 861 -9.58 -42.39 -74.71
N VAL A 862 -9.35 -42.79 -75.95
CA VAL A 862 -8.02 -42.83 -76.57
C VAL A 862 -7.94 -41.75 -77.61
N THR A 863 -6.94 -40.87 -77.51
CA THR A 863 -6.70 -39.79 -78.48
C THR A 863 -5.33 -39.98 -79.09
N LEU A 864 -5.26 -40.17 -80.41
CA LEU A 864 -4.00 -40.25 -81.14
C LEU A 864 -3.52 -38.85 -81.51
N ASP A 865 -2.21 -38.70 -81.71
CA ASP A 865 -1.59 -37.41 -82.06
C ASP A 865 -2.10 -36.85 -83.41
N ASP A 866 -2.68 -37.69 -84.28
CA ASP A 866 -3.33 -37.24 -85.53
C ASP A 866 -4.75 -36.70 -85.34
N GLY A 867 -5.24 -36.68 -84.09
CA GLY A 867 -6.55 -36.16 -83.70
C GLY A 867 -7.66 -37.22 -83.68
N THR A 868 -7.37 -38.48 -84.00
CA THR A 868 -8.36 -39.56 -83.92
C THR A 868 -8.74 -39.84 -82.47
N VAL A 869 -10.03 -39.79 -82.15
CA VAL A 869 -10.56 -40.04 -80.79
C VAL A 869 -11.46 -41.28 -80.80
N LEU A 870 -11.15 -42.23 -79.92
CA LEU A 870 -11.91 -43.46 -79.70
C LEU A 870 -12.41 -43.51 -78.26
N GLU A 871 -13.73 -43.49 -78.08
CA GLU A 871 -14.37 -43.60 -76.77
C GLU A 871 -15.07 -44.94 -76.63
N GLY A 872 -15.05 -45.49 -75.42
CA GLY A 872 -15.73 -46.75 -75.12
C GLY A 872 -15.73 -47.06 -73.63
N VAL A 873 -16.25 -48.23 -73.31
CA VAL A 873 -16.21 -48.81 -71.97
C VAL A 873 -15.43 -50.12 -72.09
N SER A 874 -14.47 -50.34 -71.19
CA SER A 874 -13.65 -51.56 -71.22
C SER A 874 -14.51 -52.80 -70.96
N ASN A 875 -14.16 -53.93 -71.56
CA ASN A 875 -14.89 -55.18 -71.34
C ASN A 875 -14.56 -55.82 -69.98
N GLU A 876 -15.16 -56.98 -69.66
CA GLU A 876 -14.93 -57.72 -68.40
C GLU A 876 -13.46 -58.11 -68.14
N LEU A 877 -12.59 -58.03 -69.16
CA LEU A 877 -11.15 -58.27 -69.06
C LEU A 877 -10.32 -56.97 -69.00
N GLY A 878 -10.96 -55.80 -68.90
CA GLY A 878 -10.32 -54.48 -68.85
C GLY A 878 -9.77 -54.00 -70.20
N GLU A 879 -10.16 -54.63 -71.31
CA GLU A 879 -9.64 -54.32 -72.64
C GLU A 879 -10.42 -53.16 -73.28
N THR A 880 -9.69 -52.24 -73.91
CA THR A 880 -10.28 -51.24 -74.82
C THR A 880 -10.63 -51.89 -76.15
N LYS A 881 -11.55 -51.29 -76.92
CA LYS A 881 -11.72 -51.60 -78.35
C LYS A 881 -10.39 -51.49 -79.10
N LEU A 882 -10.25 -52.27 -80.16
CA LEU A 882 -9.07 -52.30 -81.01
C LEU A 882 -8.86 -50.94 -81.67
N VAL A 883 -7.67 -50.37 -81.49
CA VAL A 883 -7.31 -49.06 -82.07
C VAL A 883 -6.50 -49.31 -83.35
N LEU A 884 -6.96 -48.76 -84.46
CA LEU A 884 -6.42 -48.98 -85.80
C LEU A 884 -5.77 -47.71 -86.34
N SER A 885 -4.61 -47.82 -87.00
CA SER A 885 -3.98 -46.71 -87.71
C SER A 885 -3.20 -47.18 -88.96
N GLU A 886 -3.01 -46.28 -89.94
CA GLU A 886 -2.25 -46.52 -91.18
C GLU A 886 -0.73 -46.42 -90.97
N SER A 887 -0.26 -45.96 -89.81
CA SER A 887 1.16 -45.78 -89.50
C SER A 887 1.40 -45.79 -87.99
N ILE A 888 2.64 -46.03 -87.56
CA ILE A 888 3.04 -45.95 -86.14
C ILE A 888 2.75 -44.54 -85.61
N GLN A 889 2.04 -44.44 -84.48
CA GLN A 889 1.64 -43.16 -83.89
C GLN A 889 1.70 -43.19 -82.35
N PHE A 890 1.88 -42.02 -81.73
CA PHE A 890 1.73 -41.85 -80.29
C PHE A 890 0.34 -41.30 -79.98
N GLY A 891 -0.13 -41.54 -78.76
CA GLY A 891 -1.42 -41.06 -78.29
C GLY A 891 -1.52 -41.08 -76.78
N THR A 892 -2.68 -40.70 -76.26
CA THR A 892 -3.02 -40.70 -74.84
C THR A 892 -4.26 -41.54 -74.59
N VAL A 893 -4.20 -42.40 -73.58
CA VAL A 893 -5.35 -43.12 -73.02
C VAL A 893 -5.79 -42.39 -71.76
N GLU A 894 -7.01 -41.87 -71.78
CA GLU A 894 -7.69 -41.24 -70.66
C GLU A 894 -8.72 -42.20 -70.09
N ILE A 895 -8.71 -42.41 -68.77
CA ILE A 895 -9.78 -43.11 -68.06
C ILE A 895 -10.79 -42.06 -67.63
N LEU A 896 -12.05 -42.19 -68.04
CA LEU A 896 -13.09 -41.20 -67.80
C LEU A 896 -13.93 -41.55 -66.57
N ASN A 897 -14.53 -40.54 -65.97
CA ASN A 897 -15.43 -40.72 -64.83
C ASN A 897 -16.71 -41.49 -65.24
N SER A 898 -17.16 -42.40 -64.38
CA SER A 898 -18.34 -43.26 -64.62
C SER A 898 -19.68 -42.55 -64.39
N ASP A 899 -19.64 -41.30 -63.93
CA ASP A 899 -20.81 -40.43 -63.73
C ASP A 899 -21.37 -39.79 -65.03
N GLY A 900 -20.75 -40.08 -66.18
CA GLY A 900 -21.17 -39.57 -67.49
C GLY A 900 -20.69 -38.15 -67.80
N SER A 901 -19.87 -37.52 -66.95
CA SER A 901 -19.39 -36.14 -67.11
C SER A 901 -18.33 -35.94 -68.21
N GLY A 902 -17.71 -37.02 -68.70
CA GLY A 902 -16.67 -36.97 -69.73
C GLY A 902 -15.30 -36.46 -69.25
N ASN A 903 -15.13 -36.25 -67.94
CA ASN A 903 -13.87 -35.78 -67.33
C ASN A 903 -12.89 -36.93 -67.11
N ALA A 904 -11.61 -36.73 -67.41
CA ALA A 904 -10.56 -37.72 -67.22
C ALA A 904 -10.14 -37.85 -65.74
N LEU A 905 -10.20 -39.07 -65.19
CA LEU A 905 -9.69 -39.47 -63.88
C LEU A 905 -8.18 -39.71 -63.89
N SER A 906 -7.61 -40.11 -65.04
CA SER A 906 -6.17 -40.36 -65.23
C SER A 906 -5.84 -40.34 -66.72
N ILE A 907 -4.62 -39.89 -67.07
CA ILE A 907 -4.13 -39.79 -68.46
C ILE A 907 -2.78 -40.50 -68.56
N THR A 908 -2.61 -41.37 -69.56
CA THR A 908 -1.36 -42.10 -69.83
C THR A 908 -0.96 -41.96 -71.29
N ARG A 909 0.31 -41.66 -71.59
CA ARG A 909 0.83 -41.67 -72.96
C ARG A 909 1.18 -43.08 -73.42
N VAL A 910 0.82 -43.41 -74.65
CA VAL A 910 1.02 -44.71 -75.29
C VAL A 910 1.50 -44.55 -76.73
N ALA A 911 2.02 -45.62 -77.32
CA ALA A 911 2.45 -45.67 -78.72
C ALA A 911 1.81 -46.88 -79.41
N LEU A 912 1.15 -46.65 -80.54
CA LEU A 912 0.73 -47.70 -81.47
C LEU A 912 1.88 -48.02 -82.39
N THR A 913 2.55 -49.14 -82.15
CA THR A 913 3.77 -49.51 -82.89
C THR A 913 3.64 -50.81 -83.64
N ARG A 914 2.53 -51.53 -83.47
CA ARG A 914 2.46 -52.95 -83.84
C ARG A 914 1.71 -53.21 -85.14
N ASP A 915 2.38 -53.90 -86.05
CA ASP A 915 1.84 -54.33 -87.34
C ASP A 915 0.56 -55.18 -87.20
N SER A 916 -0.48 -54.84 -87.96
CA SER A 916 -1.82 -55.44 -87.91
C SER A 916 -1.84 -56.91 -88.34
N ASP A 917 -0.88 -57.36 -89.17
CA ASP A 917 -0.84 -58.72 -89.74
C ASP A 917 -0.18 -59.78 -88.84
N ILE A 918 0.44 -59.38 -87.72
CA ILE A 918 1.15 -60.31 -86.84
C ILE A 918 0.16 -61.18 -86.03
N LYS A 919 0.19 -62.51 -86.21
CA LYS A 919 -0.54 -63.50 -85.39
C LYS A 919 0.27 -63.92 -84.15
N THR A 920 -0.42 -64.16 -83.03
CA THR A 920 0.17 -64.53 -81.74
C THR A 920 0.67 -66.00 -81.74
N PRO A 921 1.92 -66.33 -81.39
CA PRO A 921 2.37 -67.71 -81.20
C PRO A 921 1.72 -68.38 -79.97
N PRO A 922 1.62 -69.73 -79.90
CA PRO A 922 0.96 -70.43 -78.79
C PRO A 922 1.68 -70.23 -77.43
N PRO A 923 0.94 -70.27 -76.31
CA PRO A 923 1.44 -69.79 -75.02
C PRO A 923 2.52 -70.69 -74.41
N LEU A 924 3.64 -70.08 -73.98
CA LEU A 924 4.58 -70.69 -73.04
C LEU A 924 3.93 -70.75 -71.65
N SER A 925 3.81 -71.95 -71.07
CA SER A 925 3.28 -72.18 -69.72
C SER A 925 4.21 -71.58 -68.66
N MET A 926 3.92 -70.35 -68.22
CA MET A 926 4.53 -69.75 -67.02
C MET A 926 3.70 -70.08 -65.78
N GLN A 927 4.38 -70.42 -64.68
CA GLN A 927 3.74 -70.78 -63.39
C GLN A 927 2.86 -69.63 -62.85
N LYS A 928 1.62 -69.98 -62.52
CA LYS A 928 0.61 -69.08 -61.94
C LYS A 928 1.03 -68.56 -60.56
N ARG A 929 1.08 -67.24 -60.36
CA ARG A 929 1.23 -66.62 -59.02
C ARG A 929 -0.13 -66.09 -58.54
N LEU A 930 -0.67 -66.75 -57.51
CA LEU A 930 -1.93 -66.40 -56.84
C LEU A 930 -1.62 -65.61 -55.57
N ASN A 931 -2.30 -64.49 -55.34
CA ASN A 931 -2.28 -63.76 -54.08
C ASN A 931 -3.71 -63.57 -53.56
N THR A 932 -3.89 -63.71 -52.26
CA THR A 932 -5.18 -63.50 -51.59
C THR A 932 -5.26 -62.08 -51.07
N ILE A 933 -6.28 -61.31 -51.47
CA ILE A 933 -6.60 -60.01 -50.88
C ILE A 933 -8.00 -60.13 -50.27
N GLY A 934 -8.08 -60.02 -48.94
CA GLY A 934 -9.28 -60.38 -48.18
C GLY A 934 -9.59 -61.88 -48.31
N SER A 935 -10.82 -62.24 -48.66
CA SER A 935 -11.25 -63.63 -48.87
C SER A 935 -11.19 -64.10 -50.34
N LYS A 936 -10.77 -63.24 -51.28
CA LYS A 936 -10.68 -63.58 -52.72
C LYS A 936 -9.23 -63.81 -53.14
N VAL A 937 -8.98 -64.97 -53.74
CA VAL A 937 -7.70 -65.32 -54.37
C VAL A 937 -7.72 -64.79 -55.80
N VAL A 938 -6.78 -63.90 -56.15
CA VAL A 938 -6.70 -63.31 -57.50
C VAL A 938 -5.30 -63.52 -58.09
N GLU A 939 -5.28 -63.94 -59.36
CA GLU A 939 -4.07 -64.30 -60.10
C GLU A 939 -3.45 -63.05 -60.75
N ARG A 940 -2.17 -62.74 -60.45
CA ARG A 940 -1.57 -61.44 -60.81
C ARG A 940 -1.04 -61.31 -62.24
N ASN A 941 -0.90 -62.39 -63.00
CA ASN A 941 -0.26 -62.37 -64.32
C ASN A 941 -0.99 -63.28 -65.33
N ASN A 942 -2.19 -62.88 -65.75
CA ASN A 942 -2.92 -63.57 -66.81
C ASN A 942 -2.52 -62.97 -68.18
N ALA A 943 -1.34 -63.33 -68.70
CA ALA A 943 -0.93 -62.97 -70.06
C ALA A 943 -1.62 -63.87 -71.10
N LYS A 944 -2.96 -63.94 -71.04
CA LYS A 944 -3.74 -64.55 -72.12
C LYS A 944 -3.83 -63.55 -73.28
N PRO A 945 -3.88 -64.03 -74.54
CA PRO A 945 -4.19 -63.18 -75.68
C PRO A 945 -5.51 -62.43 -75.40
N THR A 946 -5.64 -61.23 -75.97
CA THR A 946 -6.90 -60.46 -75.84
C THR A 946 -8.08 -61.22 -76.42
N SER A 947 -9.30 -60.74 -76.21
CA SER A 947 -10.52 -61.36 -76.80
C SER A 947 -10.45 -61.57 -78.32
N GLU A 948 -9.61 -60.83 -79.06
CA GLU A 948 -9.31 -61.00 -80.50
C GLU A 948 -7.98 -61.73 -80.82
N ASN A 949 -7.42 -62.41 -79.82
CA ASN A 949 -6.24 -63.27 -79.94
C ASN A 949 -4.93 -62.53 -80.31
N LYS A 950 -4.75 -61.27 -79.86
CA LYS A 950 -3.53 -60.42 -80.02
C LYS A 950 -2.84 -60.20 -78.65
N TYR A 951 -1.62 -59.66 -78.58
CA TYR A 951 -1.01 -59.34 -77.25
C TYR A 951 -1.52 -58.00 -76.70
N ALA A 952 -1.77 -57.95 -75.39
CA ALA A 952 -2.20 -56.77 -74.65
C ALA A 952 -1.04 -55.84 -74.25
N ASN A 953 -1.24 -54.51 -74.39
CA ASN A 953 -0.35 -53.48 -73.83
C ASN A 953 -1.02 -52.82 -72.61
N LEU A 954 -0.32 -52.72 -71.47
CA LEU A 954 -0.90 -52.31 -70.18
C LEU A 954 -0.84 -50.79 -69.97
N ALA A 955 -1.99 -50.16 -69.72
CA ALA A 955 -2.08 -48.74 -69.33
C ALA A 955 -2.41 -48.62 -67.83
N LYS A 956 -1.52 -47.98 -67.04
CA LYS A 956 -1.54 -47.99 -65.56
C LYS A 956 -2.13 -46.71 -64.94
N CYS A 957 -3.02 -46.82 -63.95
CA CYS A 957 -3.68 -45.69 -63.25
C CYS A 957 -3.59 -45.74 -61.68
N SER A 958 -3.30 -44.64 -60.97
CA SER A 958 -3.12 -44.64 -59.50
C SER A 958 -4.41 -44.31 -58.70
N PRO A 959 -4.78 -45.04 -57.62
CA PRO A 959 -6.15 -45.03 -57.08
C PRO A 959 -6.31 -44.35 -55.70
N ASN A 960 -5.23 -44.09 -54.95
CA ASN A 960 -5.32 -43.66 -53.56
C ASN A 960 -5.36 -42.14 -53.40
N ASN A 961 -6.51 -41.51 -53.69
CA ASN A 961 -6.72 -40.10 -53.37
C ASN A 961 -8.08 -39.92 -52.68
N TRP A 962 -8.03 -39.86 -51.34
CA TRP A 962 -9.12 -39.97 -50.37
C TRP A 962 -10.13 -38.81 -50.43
N GLY A 963 -11.15 -38.92 -51.30
CA GLY A 963 -12.30 -38.02 -51.27
C GLY A 963 -12.04 -36.56 -51.66
N MET A 964 -10.81 -36.20 -52.07
CA MET A 964 -10.50 -34.88 -52.65
C MET A 964 -10.86 -34.76 -54.14
N ARG A 965 -11.59 -35.74 -54.69
CA ARG A 965 -11.87 -35.89 -56.13
C ARG A 965 -13.05 -35.08 -56.66
N TYR A 966 -13.78 -34.35 -55.80
CA TYR A 966 -14.75 -33.36 -56.25
C TYR A 966 -14.83 -32.18 -55.26
N SER A 967 -14.92 -30.98 -55.83
CA SER A 967 -15.16 -29.75 -55.11
C SER A 967 -16.51 -29.19 -55.52
N THR A 968 -17.34 -28.81 -54.55
CA THR A 968 -18.55 -28.03 -54.83
C THR A 968 -18.24 -26.56 -54.62
N ASN A 969 -18.72 -25.70 -55.53
CA ASN A 969 -18.66 -24.26 -55.33
C ASN A 969 -19.63 -23.93 -54.19
N ARG A 970 -19.10 -23.76 -52.98
CA ARG A 970 -19.93 -23.43 -51.82
C ARG A 970 -20.52 -22.03 -51.92
N ASP A 971 -19.87 -21.17 -52.71
CA ASP A 971 -20.26 -19.79 -52.94
C ASP A 971 -19.66 -19.27 -54.26
N ALA A 972 -20.48 -19.11 -55.31
CA ALA A 972 -20.03 -18.81 -56.67
C ALA A 972 -19.25 -17.48 -56.80
N ALA A 973 -19.34 -16.60 -55.81
CA ALA A 973 -18.67 -15.29 -55.80
C ALA A 973 -17.22 -15.32 -55.25
N SER A 974 -16.79 -16.38 -54.56
CA SER A 974 -15.51 -16.38 -53.82
C SER A 974 -14.40 -17.24 -54.43
N GLY A 975 -14.69 -18.07 -55.43
CA GLY A 975 -13.75 -19.02 -56.02
C GLY A 975 -13.24 -20.09 -55.03
N LYS A 976 -13.85 -20.23 -53.85
CA LYS A 976 -13.46 -21.21 -52.83
C LYS A 976 -14.15 -22.55 -53.08
N LEU A 977 -13.33 -23.54 -53.40
CA LEU A 977 -13.73 -24.93 -53.54
C LEU A 977 -14.03 -25.54 -52.15
N GLY A 978 -15.25 -26.04 -51.95
CA GLY A 978 -15.62 -26.82 -50.77
C GLY A 978 -15.44 -28.30 -51.03
N TYR A 979 -14.74 -29.01 -50.13
CA TYR A 979 -14.54 -30.46 -50.20
C TYR A 979 -15.46 -31.14 -49.19
N PRO A 980 -16.60 -31.72 -49.60
CA PRO A 980 -17.66 -32.14 -48.66
C PRO A 980 -17.21 -33.25 -47.72
N VAL A 981 -16.43 -34.21 -48.23
CA VAL A 981 -15.88 -35.32 -47.44
C VAL A 981 -14.91 -34.82 -46.35
N ALA A 982 -14.04 -33.85 -46.65
CA ALA A 982 -13.15 -33.24 -45.65
C ALA A 982 -13.92 -32.45 -44.58
N SER A 983 -15.04 -31.82 -44.97
CA SER A 983 -15.94 -31.10 -44.03
C SER A 983 -16.65 -32.05 -43.07
N GLU A 984 -17.01 -33.26 -43.50
CA GLU A 984 -17.64 -34.27 -42.65
C GLU A 984 -16.65 -34.86 -41.63
N TYR A 985 -15.42 -35.14 -42.04
CA TYR A 985 -14.33 -35.52 -41.14
C TYR A 985 -14.07 -34.47 -40.05
N ALA A 986 -13.95 -33.19 -40.43
CA ALA A 986 -13.76 -32.10 -39.49
C ALA A 986 -14.92 -31.99 -38.47
N THR A 987 -16.16 -32.24 -38.92
CA THR A 987 -17.36 -32.18 -38.07
C THR A 987 -17.44 -33.35 -37.08
N ALA A 988 -17.08 -34.56 -37.50
CA ALA A 988 -17.04 -35.74 -36.63
C ALA A 988 -15.95 -35.62 -35.54
N ILE A 989 -14.76 -35.16 -35.92
CA ILE A 989 -13.65 -34.88 -34.98
C ILE A 989 -14.04 -33.79 -33.98
N TYR A 990 -14.70 -32.73 -34.46
CA TYR A 990 -15.21 -31.64 -33.62
C TYR A 990 -16.17 -32.13 -32.55
N ARG A 991 -17.17 -32.97 -32.92
CA ARG A 991 -18.12 -33.55 -31.96
C ARG A 991 -17.42 -34.44 -30.94
N CYS A 992 -16.56 -35.35 -31.38
CA CYS A 992 -15.86 -36.27 -30.48
C CYS A 992 -14.94 -35.56 -29.47
N LEU A 993 -14.27 -34.47 -29.88
CA LEU A 993 -13.42 -33.68 -28.98
C LEU A 993 -14.19 -32.89 -27.92
N ILE A 994 -15.41 -32.45 -28.23
CA ILE A 994 -16.30 -31.76 -27.29
C ILE A 994 -16.93 -32.76 -26.31
N ASP A 995 -17.39 -33.90 -26.82
CA ASP A 995 -18.18 -34.84 -26.03
C ASP A 995 -17.31 -35.77 -25.16
N THR A 996 -16.06 -36.04 -25.56
CA THR A 996 -15.22 -37.08 -24.92
C THR A 996 -14.11 -36.50 -24.03
N VAL A 997 -13.67 -35.25 -24.26
CA VAL A 997 -12.59 -34.62 -23.48
C VAL A 997 -13.19 -33.66 -22.44
N LYS A 998 -12.96 -33.92 -21.15
CA LYS A 998 -13.35 -33.01 -20.05
C LYS A 998 -12.35 -31.85 -19.93
N TRP A 999 -12.67 -30.70 -20.52
CA TRP A 999 -11.87 -29.48 -20.44
C TRP A 999 -12.10 -28.77 -19.09
N GLY A 1000 -11.06 -28.18 -18.47
CA GLY A 1000 -11.18 -27.48 -17.18
C GLY A 1000 -11.98 -26.16 -17.24
N ASP A 1001 -12.23 -25.54 -16.07
CA ASP A 1001 -13.14 -24.40 -15.79
C ASP A 1001 -12.89 -23.07 -16.53
N GLY A 1002 -12.35 -23.08 -17.75
CA GLY A 1002 -12.16 -21.90 -18.59
C GLY A 1002 -12.38 -22.13 -20.09
N TYR A 1003 -12.70 -23.36 -20.53
CA TYR A 1003 -12.79 -23.66 -21.97
C TYR A 1003 -14.21 -24.04 -22.45
N PHE A 1004 -14.98 -24.82 -21.68
CA PHE A 1004 -16.39 -25.11 -21.97
C PHE A 1004 -17.17 -25.33 -20.67
N GLY A 1005 -17.98 -24.37 -20.24
CA GLY A 1005 -18.65 -24.43 -18.93
C GLY A 1005 -19.67 -25.57 -18.79
N LYS A 1006 -19.50 -26.37 -17.73
CA LYS A 1006 -20.55 -26.87 -16.81
C LYS A 1006 -19.89 -27.57 -15.60
N ASP A 1007 -20.47 -27.32 -14.43
CA ASP A 1007 -20.08 -27.82 -13.10
C ASP A 1007 -19.69 -29.31 -13.07
N GLU A 1008 -18.52 -29.64 -12.50
CA GLU A 1008 -18.41 -30.60 -11.39
C GLU A 1008 -16.96 -30.71 -10.86
N LYS A 1009 -16.87 -30.76 -9.53
CA LYS A 1009 -15.64 -30.89 -8.73
C LYS A 1009 -14.87 -32.17 -9.08
N ASN A 1010 -13.77 -32.06 -9.83
CA ASN A 1010 -12.47 -32.73 -9.59
C ASN A 1010 -11.49 -32.59 -10.78
N ALA A 1011 -10.22 -32.34 -10.43
CA ALA A 1011 -8.99 -32.35 -11.26
C ALA A 1011 -8.95 -31.40 -12.48
N THR A 1012 -8.81 -30.11 -12.20
CA THR A 1012 -8.49 -29.06 -13.19
C THR A 1012 -7.05 -29.21 -13.72
N LEU A 1013 -6.91 -29.41 -15.03
CA LEU A 1013 -5.62 -29.25 -15.73
C LEU A 1013 -5.36 -27.73 -15.88
N ALA A 1014 -4.70 -27.13 -14.89
CA ALA A 1014 -4.36 -25.71 -14.90
C ALA A 1014 -3.30 -25.44 -15.98
N LEU A 1015 -3.75 -25.03 -17.17
CA LEU A 1015 -2.88 -24.65 -18.28
C LEU A 1015 -2.51 -23.17 -18.13
N SER A 1016 -1.30 -22.88 -17.64
CA SER A 1016 -0.69 -21.54 -17.73
C SER A 1016 0.01 -21.38 -19.08
N TRP A 1017 -0.19 -20.24 -19.74
CA TRP A 1017 0.50 -19.92 -21.00
C TRP A 1017 1.79 -19.12 -20.74
N PRO A 1018 2.90 -19.42 -21.46
CA PRO A 1018 3.05 -20.45 -22.51
C PRO A 1018 3.08 -21.90 -22.01
N ILE A 1019 2.52 -22.81 -22.81
CA ILE A 1019 2.51 -24.25 -22.52
C ILE A 1019 3.92 -24.81 -22.68
N ASP A 1020 4.46 -25.39 -21.61
CA ASP A 1020 5.80 -25.99 -21.67
C ASP A 1020 5.82 -27.32 -22.48
N PRO A 1021 6.97 -27.74 -23.01
CA PRO A 1021 7.10 -28.97 -23.82
C PRO A 1021 6.74 -30.27 -23.10
N ALA A 1022 6.76 -30.31 -21.77
CA ALA A 1022 6.32 -31.47 -20.97
C ALA A 1022 4.78 -31.50 -20.80
N ALA A 1023 4.15 -30.34 -20.64
CA ALA A 1023 2.70 -30.18 -20.67
C ALA A 1023 2.12 -30.51 -22.05
N ALA A 1024 2.79 -30.06 -23.12
CA ALA A 1024 2.43 -30.41 -24.51
C ALA A 1024 2.48 -31.93 -24.76
N ARG A 1025 3.56 -32.61 -24.31
CA ARG A 1025 3.70 -34.08 -24.42
C ARG A 1025 2.64 -34.85 -23.62
N LYS A 1026 2.21 -34.34 -22.46
CA LYS A 1026 1.10 -34.92 -21.68
C LYS A 1026 -0.24 -34.77 -22.40
N LEU A 1027 -0.51 -33.59 -22.99
CA LEU A 1027 -1.73 -33.35 -23.77
C LEU A 1027 -1.83 -34.26 -25.00
N THR A 1028 -0.71 -34.41 -25.73
CA THR A 1028 -0.64 -35.31 -26.90
C THR A 1028 -0.99 -36.75 -26.53
N LYS A 1029 -0.47 -37.27 -25.41
CA LYS A 1029 -0.78 -38.63 -24.94
C LYS A 1029 -2.24 -38.81 -24.53
N LEU A 1030 -2.89 -37.75 -24.04
CA LEU A 1030 -4.27 -37.81 -23.56
C LEU A 1030 -5.30 -37.73 -24.72
N ILE A 1031 -5.03 -36.90 -25.73
CA ILE A 1031 -5.99 -36.58 -26.80
C ILE A 1031 -5.83 -37.51 -28.02
N ALA A 1032 -4.62 -38.01 -28.29
CA ALA A 1032 -4.37 -38.89 -29.44
C ALA A 1032 -5.27 -40.13 -29.53
N PRO A 1033 -5.61 -40.85 -28.43
CA PRO A 1033 -6.53 -41.99 -28.48
C PRO A 1033 -7.97 -41.60 -28.84
N VAL A 1034 -8.43 -40.43 -28.39
CA VAL A 1034 -9.77 -39.89 -28.68
C VAL A 1034 -9.90 -39.55 -30.17
N LEU A 1035 -8.88 -38.90 -30.74
CA LEU A 1035 -8.82 -38.58 -32.17
C LEU A 1035 -8.78 -39.83 -33.06
N ARG A 1036 -8.03 -40.87 -32.64
CA ARG A 1036 -8.03 -42.17 -33.35
C ARG A 1036 -9.41 -42.82 -33.33
N THR A 1037 -10.11 -42.76 -32.19
CA THR A 1037 -11.47 -43.30 -32.06
C THR A 1037 -12.44 -42.57 -32.99
N ALA A 1038 -12.40 -41.23 -33.02
CA ALA A 1038 -13.24 -40.42 -33.91
C ALA A 1038 -13.02 -40.77 -35.40
N LEU A 1039 -11.77 -40.92 -35.82
CA LEU A 1039 -11.40 -41.22 -37.20
C LEU A 1039 -11.65 -42.70 -37.59
N ALA A 1040 -11.69 -43.61 -36.61
CA ALA A 1040 -12.01 -45.02 -36.81
C ALA A 1040 -13.53 -45.27 -36.87
N SER A 1041 -14.32 -44.55 -36.09
CA SER A 1041 -15.71 -44.93 -35.80
C SER A 1041 -16.79 -44.13 -36.53
N SER A 1042 -16.46 -43.02 -37.22
CA SER A 1042 -17.50 -42.04 -37.56
C SER A 1042 -18.20 -42.20 -38.91
N LEU A 1043 -17.67 -42.93 -39.89
CA LEU A 1043 -18.22 -42.88 -41.27
C LEU A 1043 -17.97 -44.16 -42.08
N GLY A 1044 -18.79 -45.21 -41.91
CA GLY A 1044 -18.94 -46.36 -42.83
C GLY A 1044 -17.82 -46.63 -43.84
N ASP A 1045 -18.16 -46.61 -45.14
CA ASP A 1045 -17.29 -46.94 -46.30
C ASP A 1045 -16.02 -46.06 -46.44
N PHE A 1046 -15.84 -45.05 -45.60
CA PHE A 1046 -14.70 -44.13 -45.65
C PHE A 1046 -13.80 -44.18 -44.41
N SER A 1047 -14.08 -45.02 -43.40
CA SER A 1047 -13.25 -45.16 -42.19
C SER A 1047 -11.76 -45.43 -42.50
N LEU A 1048 -10.86 -44.76 -41.77
CA LEU A 1048 -9.42 -44.93 -41.97
C LEU A 1048 -8.96 -46.27 -41.35
N PRO A 1049 -8.27 -47.15 -42.12
CA PRO A 1049 -7.67 -48.35 -41.54
C PRO A 1049 -6.56 -47.95 -40.55
N GLU A 1050 -6.40 -48.72 -39.47
CA GLU A 1050 -5.54 -48.33 -38.34
C GLU A 1050 -4.08 -48.04 -38.73
N ALA A 1051 -3.59 -48.72 -39.78
CA ALA A 1051 -2.26 -48.51 -40.36
C ALA A 1051 -2.07 -47.13 -41.03
N ALA A 1052 -3.15 -46.41 -41.32
CA ALA A 1052 -3.15 -45.08 -41.92
C ALA A 1052 -3.31 -43.94 -40.89
N PHE A 1053 -3.38 -44.24 -39.58
CA PHE A 1053 -3.46 -43.19 -38.56
C PHE A 1053 -2.13 -42.43 -38.39
N PRO A 1054 -2.15 -41.09 -38.47
CA PRO A 1054 -0.95 -40.27 -38.32
C PRO A 1054 -0.48 -40.20 -36.86
N THR A 1055 0.76 -39.75 -36.67
CA THR A 1055 1.32 -39.37 -35.37
C THR A 1055 0.83 -37.97 -34.99
N PHE A 1056 0.39 -37.81 -33.73
CA PHE A 1056 -0.10 -36.52 -33.22
C PHE A 1056 0.99 -35.83 -32.40
N SER A 1057 1.14 -34.51 -32.52
CA SER A 1057 2.02 -33.66 -31.69
C SER A 1057 1.32 -32.33 -31.36
N PHE A 1058 1.58 -31.78 -30.17
CA PHE A 1058 1.12 -30.45 -29.76
C PHE A 1058 2.35 -29.54 -29.60
N GLU A 1059 2.33 -28.35 -30.20
CA GLU A 1059 3.44 -27.39 -30.18
C GLU A 1059 2.94 -25.96 -29.88
N SER A 1060 3.75 -25.14 -29.21
CA SER A 1060 3.48 -23.72 -28.96
C SER A 1060 4.09 -22.87 -30.07
N PHE A 1061 3.32 -22.00 -30.72
CA PHE A 1061 3.80 -21.14 -31.80
C PHE A 1061 3.67 -19.65 -31.44
N ARG A 1062 4.64 -18.83 -31.85
CA ARG A 1062 4.51 -17.36 -31.80
C ARG A 1062 3.95 -16.85 -33.11
N ASN A 1063 2.82 -16.17 -33.06
CA ASN A 1063 2.29 -15.48 -34.23
C ASN A 1063 3.12 -14.22 -34.50
N SER A 1064 3.64 -14.09 -35.73
CA SER A 1064 4.52 -12.97 -36.14
C SER A 1064 3.83 -11.60 -36.10
N ASP A 1065 2.50 -11.56 -36.06
CA ASP A 1065 1.77 -10.29 -36.20
C ASP A 1065 1.24 -9.70 -34.88
N ASN A 1066 1.34 -10.39 -33.73
CA ASN A 1066 0.78 -9.86 -32.47
C ASN A 1066 1.47 -10.29 -31.16
N ASN A 1067 2.66 -10.91 -31.24
CA ASN A 1067 3.54 -11.19 -30.08
C ASN A 1067 2.85 -11.78 -28.83
N LYS A 1068 1.89 -12.69 -29.04
CA LYS A 1068 1.31 -13.56 -28.02
C LYS A 1068 1.49 -15.00 -28.46
N ASP A 1069 1.77 -15.88 -27.51
CA ASP A 1069 1.87 -17.31 -27.75
C ASP A 1069 0.46 -17.85 -28.03
N ILE A 1070 0.25 -18.44 -29.21
CA ILE A 1070 -1.01 -19.04 -29.65
C ILE A 1070 -0.72 -20.51 -29.95
N ALA A 1071 -1.63 -21.42 -29.59
CA ALA A 1071 -1.54 -22.78 -30.10
C ALA A 1071 -1.90 -22.76 -31.59
N VAL A 1072 -0.89 -22.88 -32.44
CA VAL A 1072 -1.04 -23.02 -33.89
C VAL A 1072 -0.36 -24.34 -34.28
N ALA A 1073 -1.08 -25.19 -34.98
CA ALA A 1073 -0.51 -26.30 -35.75
C ALA A 1073 -0.55 -25.87 -37.23
N ASP A 1074 0.57 -25.99 -37.96
CA ASP A 1074 0.79 -25.28 -39.23
C ASP A 1074 1.36 -26.19 -40.35
N GLY A 1075 0.57 -26.46 -41.41
CA GLY A 1075 0.98 -26.91 -42.76
C GLY A 1075 0.70 -28.36 -43.30
N GLY A 1076 -0.45 -28.59 -43.98
CA GLY A 1076 -0.58 -29.35 -45.27
C GLY A 1076 -0.91 -30.88 -45.29
N PHE A 1077 -1.79 -31.30 -46.21
CA PHE A 1077 -2.24 -32.70 -46.43
C PHE A 1077 -1.23 -33.56 -47.25
N THR A 1078 -0.56 -34.55 -46.65
CA THR A 1078 0.13 -35.65 -47.39
C THR A 1078 -0.49 -37.01 -47.02
N ALA A 1079 -0.17 -38.05 -47.79
CA ALA A 1079 -0.42 -39.46 -47.43
C ALA A 1079 0.20 -39.93 -46.09
N ALA A 1080 0.96 -39.09 -45.39
CA ALA A 1080 1.69 -39.46 -44.18
C ALA A 1080 1.46 -38.53 -42.95
N ARG A 1081 0.71 -37.42 -43.05
CA ARG A 1081 0.50 -36.47 -41.93
C ARG A 1081 -0.89 -35.82 -41.95
N TRP A 1082 -1.45 -35.58 -40.75
CA TRP A 1082 -2.66 -34.77 -40.51
C TRP A 1082 -2.38 -33.64 -39.52
N GLU A 1083 -3.14 -32.55 -39.64
CA GLU A 1083 -3.10 -31.41 -38.72
C GLU A 1083 -4.50 -30.94 -38.32
N LEU A 1084 -4.64 -30.49 -37.07
CA LEU A 1084 -5.88 -29.98 -36.50
C LEU A 1084 -5.61 -28.67 -35.75
N CYS A 1085 -6.25 -27.57 -36.16
CA CYS A 1085 -6.13 -26.27 -35.51
C CYS A 1085 -7.36 -25.99 -34.62
N ILE A 1086 -7.13 -25.59 -33.35
CA ILE A 1086 -8.18 -25.24 -32.38
C ILE A 1086 -8.01 -23.76 -32.00
N LYS A 1087 -8.94 -22.89 -32.44
CA LYS A 1087 -8.93 -21.44 -32.13
C LYS A 1087 -10.03 -21.07 -31.14
N PRO A 1088 -9.79 -20.24 -30.11
CA PRO A 1088 -10.85 -19.63 -29.31
C PRO A 1088 -11.45 -18.44 -30.08
N THR A 1089 -12.76 -18.45 -30.31
CA THR A 1089 -13.47 -17.36 -31.00
C THR A 1089 -14.28 -16.50 -30.02
N SER A 1090 -13.98 -15.19 -29.96
CA SER A 1090 -15.00 -14.13 -29.88
C SER A 1090 -14.43 -12.73 -30.15
N TRP A 1091 -15.11 -11.96 -31.00
CA TRP A 1091 -15.15 -10.49 -30.91
C TRP A 1091 -16.52 -10.00 -31.40
N ARG A 1092 -17.43 -9.70 -30.46
CA ARG A 1092 -18.41 -8.60 -30.53
C ARG A 1092 -18.96 -8.27 -29.11
N THR A 1093 -18.58 -7.07 -28.63
CA THR A 1093 -19.24 -6.12 -27.69
C THR A 1093 -19.79 -6.52 -26.30
N SER A 1094 -19.38 -5.69 -25.31
CA SER A 1094 -19.98 -5.32 -24.00
C SER A 1094 -19.56 -6.06 -22.70
N LEU A 1095 -19.54 -5.27 -21.61
CA LEU A 1095 -18.88 -5.47 -20.30
C LEU A 1095 -19.48 -6.59 -19.42
N ARG A 1096 -18.59 -7.24 -18.65
CA ARG A 1096 -18.75 -8.30 -17.61
C ARG A 1096 -18.88 -9.74 -18.12
N GLY A 1097 -17.87 -10.56 -17.80
CA GLY A 1097 -17.89 -12.03 -17.86
C GLY A 1097 -17.19 -12.63 -19.08
N ILE A 1098 -15.99 -13.17 -18.90
CA ILE A 1098 -15.18 -13.84 -19.92
C ILE A 1098 -15.65 -15.30 -20.07
N TRP A 1099 -16.18 -15.69 -21.24
CA TRP A 1099 -16.23 -17.10 -21.69
C TRP A 1099 -16.24 -17.20 -23.24
N PRO A 1100 -15.25 -17.81 -23.91
CA PRO A 1100 -15.30 -18.16 -25.33
C PRO A 1100 -16.13 -19.45 -25.55
N ARG A 1101 -16.97 -19.51 -26.60
CA ARG A 1101 -17.95 -20.61 -26.83
C ARG A 1101 -17.87 -21.29 -28.20
N SER A 1102 -16.74 -21.25 -28.91
CA SER A 1102 -16.61 -22.03 -30.15
C SER A 1102 -15.17 -22.38 -30.51
N VAL A 1103 -15.01 -23.54 -31.16
CA VAL A 1103 -13.78 -24.00 -31.82
C VAL A 1103 -14.06 -24.04 -33.32
N ASN A 1104 -13.13 -23.54 -34.15
CA ASN A 1104 -13.25 -23.56 -35.60
C ASN A 1104 -12.17 -24.48 -36.18
N VAL A 1105 -12.59 -25.55 -36.87
CA VAL A 1105 -11.69 -26.53 -37.51
C VAL A 1105 -11.71 -26.29 -39.02
N GLY A 1106 -10.58 -25.91 -39.61
CA GLY A 1106 -10.46 -25.63 -41.04
C GLY A 1106 -9.21 -26.27 -41.66
N CYS A 1107 -9.29 -26.63 -42.94
CA CYS A 1107 -8.19 -27.11 -43.78
C CYS A 1107 -7.87 -26.03 -44.83
N ASP A 1108 -6.61 -25.58 -44.93
CA ASP A 1108 -6.18 -24.56 -45.91
C ASP A 1108 -5.39 -25.21 -47.06
N SER A 1109 -5.87 -25.05 -48.30
CA SER A 1109 -5.47 -25.84 -49.47
C SER A 1109 -4.36 -25.20 -50.34
N ARG A 1110 -3.72 -24.11 -49.91
CA ARG A 1110 -2.83 -23.31 -50.80
C ARG A 1110 -1.39 -23.82 -51.04
N LYS A 1111 -1.00 -25.05 -50.66
CA LYS A 1111 0.41 -25.51 -50.76
C LYS A 1111 0.70 -26.77 -51.61
N TYR A 1112 -0.19 -27.20 -52.51
CA TYR A 1112 0.03 -28.40 -53.35
C TYR A 1112 0.07 -28.16 -54.87
N ALA A 1113 0.62 -27.03 -55.31
CA ALA A 1113 0.82 -26.75 -56.75
C ALA A 1113 2.28 -26.88 -57.23
N SER A 1114 3.18 -27.45 -56.43
CA SER A 1114 4.58 -27.63 -56.81
C SER A 1114 5.12 -28.99 -56.35
N LEU A 1115 4.85 -30.05 -57.13
CA LEU A 1115 5.65 -31.27 -57.33
C LEU A 1115 4.79 -32.38 -57.99
N GLN A 1116 4.48 -32.22 -59.28
CA GLN A 1116 4.59 -33.23 -60.36
C GLN A 1116 3.91 -32.70 -61.63
#